data_AF-A0A6P0V480-F1
#
_entry.id   AF-A0A6P0V480-F1
#
_cell.length_a   1.000
_cell.length_b   1.000
_cell.length_c   1.000
_cell.angle_alpha   90.00
_cell.angle_beta   90.00
_cell.angle_gamma   90.00
#
_symmetry.space_group_name_H-M   'P 1'
#
loop_
_entity.id
_entity.type
_entity.pdbx_description
1 polymer ?
#
loop_
_entity_poly.entity_id
_entity_poly.type
_entity_poly.pdbx_seq_one_letter_code
_entity_poly.pdbx_strand_id
1 'polypeptide(L)'
;MSTTEQKLELPRTTSNIIRLKPQQFIHVLDNNTGVTRLEVGPQTITLRDHERLVLQPQPMIVVPPRYYCMVANPVLREETNQPLADEHGQIRLRYGDQEIRFTQDPFPLYPGEELVGEVRRLQVVETNQALRLRAIRDFPDTVTVTREGEVQRETIDRLAGDEWLFEGPGTYLPRVEVEVLETITAQIIKTNQALRLRSRQNCTDRQGQRRRTGEEWLVREEGAYLPGVDEEVVRIVNAYILTEQQALYLAAQRTFTDVFGRQRKAGDEWLVTFEDTEIHIPDVYEEVVGEVTITTLSDRQWCIVVDPIDQSGKPQLGMQEVRQGRTSFFLHPGEYLKGGIQEVYVLGEQEALLLRAKEAFSEGEGDDAITRQPGDLWMIAGPRDYIPQVEVEVLEKRQAIPLDKNEGIYVRDIQTGELKLVGGPQAYMLSPYEELWEKELPTVVEKLLRQKIDPFSDRGQYPLVGGNESEQTSRLSKRLSQRDKTKAVVFHIPQNAVVQLHDYKNRTARTVFGPDLVMLEPDEAFTVLSLSGSKPKRANVIKSLALLLGPDFMTDIFTVETSDHARLQLQLSYNWYFDVDRQDEQIAARLFQVPDFVGDACKAIASRVRGAVAGEKFDEFHRNSARIIRQAVFGIDAEGHIRDEFRFRTNNLVITNIDIQSVEPVDEETLKSLQKSVQLAIQITTDAQEAAARRDAERIEQQAKARLERQVIVDQGAAEVEKKKLLELQAENAAIESTGQATAEARAKAQAAQIEGELAVTLAQQEAEAARIRQEAELNQLRARQEAELTHQQAINNLEVEKAERIAQITGAEFQQKVAAIGPETLKAIAQAGPEMQARLLEGLGIQSVLITDGKNPINLFSTANGLISPMSSVDSSDG
;
A
#
# COMPACT_ATOMS: atom_id res chain seq x y z
N MET A 1 58.71 -56.40 -71.15
CA MET A 1 57.78 -57.14 -72.03
C MET A 1 58.59 -58.09 -72.88
N SER A 2 58.65 -59.36 -72.49
CA SER A 2 59.11 -60.44 -73.36
C SER A 2 57.91 -60.93 -74.17
N THR A 3 57.77 -60.43 -75.39
CA THR A 3 56.77 -60.91 -76.34
C THR A 3 57.39 -60.99 -77.71
N THR A 4 57.51 -62.24 -78.15
CA THR A 4 57.36 -62.71 -79.53
C THR A 4 58.55 -62.52 -80.46
N GLU A 5 59.42 -63.54 -80.46
CA GLU A 5 60.22 -63.91 -81.63
C GLU A 5 59.29 -64.24 -82.81
N GLN A 6 59.09 -63.27 -83.70
CA GLN A 6 58.57 -63.54 -85.03
C GLN A 6 59.75 -63.90 -85.95
N LYS A 7 59.89 -65.19 -86.20
CA LYS A 7 60.59 -65.74 -87.37
C LYS A 7 59.98 -65.12 -88.63
N LEU A 8 60.66 -64.15 -89.24
CA LEU A 8 60.35 -63.70 -90.60
C LEU A 8 61.03 -64.66 -91.58
N GLU A 9 60.23 -65.49 -92.24
CA GLU A 9 60.65 -66.29 -93.39
C GLU A 9 61.07 -65.37 -94.54
N LEU A 10 62.29 -65.60 -95.07
CA LEU A 10 62.82 -64.92 -96.25
C LEU A 10 62.05 -65.35 -97.51
N PRO A 11 61.49 -64.41 -98.31
CA PRO A 11 61.02 -64.76 -99.65
C PRO A 11 62.21 -64.96 -100.59
N ARG A 12 62.35 -66.18 -101.10
CA ARG A 12 63.27 -66.55 -102.21
C ARG A 12 62.91 -65.75 -103.45
N THR A 13 63.70 -64.71 -103.75
CA THR A 13 63.71 -64.07 -105.08
C THR A 13 64.98 -64.52 -105.81
N THR A 14 64.80 -65.53 -106.64
CA THR A 14 65.76 -66.02 -107.64
C THR A 14 65.86 -65.00 -108.78
N SER A 15 66.53 -63.88 -108.53
CA SER A 15 67.01 -62.99 -109.58
C SER A 15 68.47 -62.69 -109.29
N ASN A 16 69.39 -63.31 -110.05
CA ASN A 16 70.84 -63.10 -109.94
C ASN A 16 71.28 -61.67 -110.34
N ILE A 17 70.35 -60.73 -110.53
CA ILE A 17 70.60 -59.34 -110.96
C ILE A 17 69.87 -58.41 -109.99
N ILE A 18 70.61 -57.57 -109.27
CA ILE A 18 70.10 -56.57 -108.34
C ILE A 18 70.40 -55.18 -108.90
N ARG A 19 69.36 -54.38 -109.14
CA ARG A 19 69.49 -52.99 -109.60
C ARG A 19 69.48 -52.04 -108.40
N LEU A 20 70.63 -51.46 -108.07
CA LEU A 20 70.74 -50.43 -107.04
C LEU A 20 70.41 -49.05 -107.64
N LYS A 21 69.41 -48.37 -107.07
CA LYS A 21 69.13 -46.96 -107.39
C LYS A 21 70.20 -46.04 -106.77
N PRO A 22 70.33 -44.76 -107.21
CA PRO A 22 71.16 -43.79 -106.50
C PRO A 22 70.80 -43.74 -105.01
N GLN A 23 71.81 -43.59 -104.15
CA GLN A 23 71.67 -43.57 -102.68
C GLN A 23 71.02 -44.83 -102.07
N GLN A 24 71.14 -45.97 -102.74
CA GLN A 24 70.86 -47.28 -102.14
C GLN A 24 72.14 -48.07 -101.97
N PHE A 25 72.17 -48.92 -100.93
CA PHE A 25 73.27 -49.83 -100.69
C PHE A 25 72.78 -51.23 -100.30
N ILE A 26 73.64 -52.23 -100.50
CA ILE A 26 73.44 -53.62 -100.09
C ILE A 26 74.71 -54.17 -99.47
N HIS A 27 74.56 -55.30 -98.76
CA HIS A 27 75.68 -56.09 -98.27
C HIS A 27 75.70 -57.44 -98.98
N VAL A 28 76.84 -57.79 -99.55
CA VAL A 28 77.06 -59.05 -100.26
C VAL A 28 78.16 -59.84 -99.54
N LEU A 29 77.84 -61.06 -99.12
CA LEU A 29 78.77 -62.01 -98.51
C LEU A 29 79.36 -62.90 -99.59
N ASP A 30 80.68 -62.95 -99.67
CA ASP A 30 81.38 -63.97 -100.43
C ASP A 30 81.59 -65.22 -99.54
N ASN A 31 80.98 -66.34 -99.90
CA ASN A 31 81.04 -67.59 -99.14
C ASN A 31 82.41 -68.28 -99.22
N ASN A 32 83.26 -67.94 -100.20
CA ASN A 32 84.61 -68.51 -100.29
C ASN A 32 85.58 -67.85 -99.30
N THR A 33 85.44 -66.53 -99.12
CA THR A 33 86.33 -65.73 -98.26
C THR A 33 85.71 -65.43 -96.89
N GLY A 34 84.39 -65.59 -96.74
CA GLY A 34 83.65 -65.22 -95.52
C GLY A 34 83.45 -63.70 -95.37
N VAL A 35 83.88 -62.91 -96.34
CA VAL A 35 83.91 -61.44 -96.26
C VAL A 35 82.61 -60.85 -96.75
N THR A 36 81.99 -60.01 -95.91
CA THR A 36 80.83 -59.20 -96.31
C THR A 36 81.31 -57.83 -96.76
N ARG A 37 81.01 -57.48 -98.01
CA ARG A 37 81.36 -56.17 -98.58
C ARG A 37 80.12 -55.31 -98.80
N LEU A 38 80.35 -54.00 -98.78
CA LEU A 38 79.36 -52.98 -99.08
C LEU A 38 79.36 -52.67 -100.57
N GLU A 39 78.18 -52.64 -101.18
CA GLU A 39 78.01 -52.20 -102.55
C GLU A 39 77.04 -51.02 -102.60
N VAL A 40 77.45 -49.94 -103.27
CA VAL A 40 76.72 -48.66 -103.34
C VAL A 40 76.22 -48.42 -104.76
N GLY A 41 74.98 -47.94 -104.92
CA GLY A 41 74.40 -47.55 -106.21
C GLY A 41 74.89 -46.18 -106.71
N PRO A 42 74.69 -45.83 -108.01
CA PRO A 42 73.88 -46.55 -108.98
C PRO A 42 74.69 -47.57 -109.79
N GLN A 43 74.42 -48.86 -109.57
CA GLN A 43 75.00 -49.95 -110.36
C GLN A 43 74.05 -51.15 -110.39
N THR A 44 74.15 -51.96 -111.44
CA THR A 44 73.42 -53.23 -111.53
C THR A 44 74.41 -54.34 -111.23
N ILE A 45 74.21 -55.05 -110.12
CA ILE A 45 75.14 -56.06 -109.63
C ILE A 45 74.57 -57.43 -109.94
N THR A 46 75.38 -58.27 -110.57
CA THR A 46 75.06 -59.68 -110.79
C THR A 46 75.78 -60.54 -109.77
N LEU A 47 75.04 -61.25 -108.92
CA LEU A 47 75.62 -62.12 -107.89
C LEU A 47 76.25 -63.36 -108.53
N ARG A 48 77.50 -63.67 -108.17
CA ARG A 48 78.19 -64.89 -108.59
C ARG A 48 77.77 -66.09 -107.73
N ASP A 49 78.05 -67.32 -108.18
CA ASP A 49 77.61 -68.55 -107.47
C ASP A 49 78.12 -68.66 -106.02
N HIS A 50 79.28 -68.06 -105.71
CA HIS A 50 79.84 -68.03 -104.36
C HIS A 50 79.37 -66.81 -103.53
N GLU A 51 78.55 -65.92 -104.09
CA GLU A 51 78.11 -64.70 -103.42
C GLU A 51 76.65 -64.81 -102.96
N ARG A 52 76.37 -64.29 -101.77
CA ARG A 52 75.04 -64.28 -101.16
C ARG A 52 74.67 -62.87 -100.71
N LEU A 53 73.47 -62.43 -101.06
CA LEU A 53 72.91 -61.20 -100.53
C LEU A 53 72.58 -61.35 -99.03
N VAL A 54 73.16 -60.48 -98.19
CA VAL A 54 72.91 -60.42 -96.75
C VAL A 54 71.86 -59.36 -96.43
N LEU A 55 71.99 -58.17 -97.02
CA LEU A 55 71.08 -57.04 -96.81
C LEU A 55 70.38 -56.67 -98.13
N GLN A 56 69.05 -56.56 -98.12
CA GLN A 56 68.28 -56.06 -99.26
C GLN A 56 68.56 -54.57 -99.51
N PRO A 57 68.31 -54.03 -100.73
CA PRO A 57 68.58 -52.62 -101.03
C PRO A 57 67.92 -51.65 -100.05
N GLN A 58 68.72 -51.00 -99.21
CA GLN A 58 68.28 -49.98 -98.25
C GLN A 58 68.70 -48.58 -98.70
N PRO A 59 67.90 -47.54 -98.40
CA PRO A 59 68.31 -46.15 -98.63
C PRO A 59 69.47 -45.77 -97.69
N MET A 60 70.39 -44.96 -98.19
CA MET A 60 71.42 -44.31 -97.36
C MET A 60 70.78 -43.41 -96.30
N ILE A 61 71.48 -43.24 -95.19
CA ILE A 61 71.04 -42.36 -94.11
C ILE A 61 71.31 -40.92 -94.51
N VAL A 62 70.26 -40.10 -94.47
CA VAL A 62 70.34 -38.66 -94.72
C VAL A 62 70.19 -37.94 -93.39
N VAL A 63 71.20 -37.16 -93.01
CA VAL A 63 71.17 -36.32 -91.81
C VAL A 63 70.98 -34.86 -92.22
N PRO A 64 69.78 -34.27 -92.05
CA PRO A 64 69.54 -32.87 -92.41
C PRO A 64 70.37 -31.87 -91.60
N PRO A 65 70.48 -30.60 -92.05
CA PRO A 65 71.04 -29.51 -91.23
C PRO A 65 70.36 -29.41 -89.87
N ARG A 66 71.14 -29.27 -88.79
CA ARG A 66 70.67 -29.22 -87.38
C ARG A 66 70.06 -30.52 -86.85
N TYR A 67 70.34 -31.64 -87.50
CA TYR A 67 70.02 -32.98 -87.00
C TYR A 67 71.31 -33.77 -86.81
N TYR A 68 71.22 -34.85 -86.04
CA TYR A 68 72.28 -35.82 -85.84
C TYR A 68 71.68 -37.23 -85.76
N CYS A 69 72.50 -38.24 -86.00
CA CYS A 69 72.16 -39.63 -85.70
C CYS A 69 73.31 -40.31 -84.98
N MET A 70 73.00 -41.39 -84.27
CA MET A 70 73.99 -42.19 -83.55
C MET A 70 74.16 -43.52 -84.28
N VAL A 71 75.39 -43.90 -84.59
CA VAL A 71 75.74 -45.18 -85.22
C VAL A 71 76.51 -46.02 -84.22
N ALA A 72 76.03 -47.23 -83.93
CA ALA A 72 76.72 -48.22 -83.12
C ALA A 72 77.72 -49.00 -83.99
N ASN A 73 78.83 -49.38 -83.37
CA ASN A 73 79.94 -50.10 -84.01
C ASN A 73 80.50 -49.36 -85.24
N PRO A 74 80.87 -48.08 -85.13
CA PRO A 74 81.27 -47.28 -86.28
C PRO A 74 82.54 -47.82 -86.95
N VAL A 75 82.68 -47.58 -88.26
CA VAL A 75 83.89 -48.00 -88.98
C VAL A 75 85.15 -47.36 -88.42
N LEU A 76 86.24 -48.10 -88.46
CA LEU A 76 87.57 -47.59 -88.16
C LEU A 76 88.13 -46.93 -89.42
N ARG A 77 88.49 -45.64 -89.33
CA ARG A 77 88.96 -44.82 -90.46
C ARG A 77 90.42 -44.44 -90.29
N GLU A 78 91.15 -44.35 -91.39
CA GLU A 78 92.50 -43.77 -91.43
C GLU A 78 92.46 -42.22 -91.36
N GLU A 79 93.62 -41.57 -91.21
CA GLU A 79 93.74 -40.10 -91.18
C GLU A 79 93.20 -39.42 -92.45
N THR A 80 93.11 -40.16 -93.57
CA THR A 80 92.51 -39.72 -94.84
C THR A 80 90.99 -39.95 -94.93
N ASN A 81 90.36 -40.35 -93.82
CA ASN A 81 88.92 -40.59 -93.67
C ASN A 81 88.36 -41.77 -94.50
N GLN A 82 89.24 -42.69 -94.94
CA GLN A 82 88.88 -43.93 -95.65
C GLN A 82 88.73 -45.12 -94.67
N PRO A 83 87.81 -46.07 -94.92
CA PRO A 83 87.59 -47.22 -94.04
C PRO A 83 88.77 -48.21 -94.09
N LEU A 84 89.25 -48.64 -92.93
CA LEU A 84 90.35 -49.60 -92.81
C LEU A 84 89.82 -51.03 -93.05
N ALA A 85 90.39 -51.73 -94.02
CA ALA A 85 90.11 -53.14 -94.28
C ALA A 85 91.17 -54.04 -93.61
N ASP A 86 90.75 -55.21 -93.14
CA ASP A 86 91.62 -56.27 -92.62
C ASP A 86 92.37 -57.00 -93.76
N GLU A 87 93.31 -57.89 -93.45
CA GLU A 87 94.12 -58.64 -94.44
C GLU A 87 93.27 -59.44 -95.46
N HIS A 88 92.03 -59.77 -95.09
CA HIS A 88 91.06 -60.47 -95.93
C HIS A 88 90.07 -59.54 -96.67
N GLY A 89 90.17 -58.21 -96.50
CA GLY A 89 89.30 -57.23 -97.17
C GLY A 89 88.00 -56.90 -96.42
N GLN A 90 87.82 -57.37 -95.18
CA GLN A 90 86.68 -57.02 -94.34
C GLN A 90 86.91 -55.71 -93.59
N ILE A 91 85.92 -54.83 -93.53
CA ILE A 91 86.05 -53.52 -92.91
C ILE A 91 86.05 -53.65 -91.38
N ARG A 92 87.04 -53.03 -90.73
CA ARG A 92 87.17 -53.06 -89.26
C ARG A 92 86.21 -52.05 -88.63
N LEU A 93 85.50 -52.49 -87.60
CA LEU A 93 84.58 -51.68 -86.81
C LEU A 93 85.10 -51.49 -85.38
N ARG A 94 84.73 -50.38 -84.74
CA ARG A 94 84.92 -50.16 -83.30
C ARG A 94 83.75 -50.80 -82.53
N TYR A 95 83.80 -52.11 -82.34
CA TYR A 95 82.77 -52.84 -81.63
C TYR A 95 82.58 -52.31 -80.19
N GLY A 96 81.33 -52.07 -79.80
CA GLY A 96 80.97 -51.55 -78.47
C GLY A 96 81.09 -50.04 -78.30
N ASP A 97 81.54 -49.32 -79.34
CA ASP A 97 81.59 -47.85 -79.35
C ASP A 97 80.43 -47.28 -80.17
N GLN A 98 80.18 -45.97 -80.01
CA GLN A 98 79.17 -45.24 -80.76
C GLN A 98 79.81 -44.02 -81.43
N GLU A 99 79.24 -43.60 -82.56
CA GLU A 99 79.64 -42.39 -83.28
C GLU A 99 78.42 -41.52 -83.56
N ILE A 100 78.52 -40.24 -83.22
CA ILE A 100 77.51 -39.24 -83.58
C ILE A 100 77.88 -38.66 -84.93
N ARG A 101 77.00 -38.82 -85.91
CA ARG A 101 77.14 -38.24 -87.25
C ARG A 101 76.21 -37.04 -87.38
N PHE A 102 76.80 -35.88 -87.67
CA PHE A 102 76.09 -34.64 -87.97
C PHE A 102 75.75 -34.56 -89.46
N THR A 103 75.33 -33.38 -89.92
CA THR A 103 75.02 -33.12 -91.32
C THR A 103 76.22 -33.42 -92.23
N GLN A 104 76.06 -34.40 -93.10
CA GLN A 104 77.04 -34.82 -94.11
C GLN A 104 76.32 -35.41 -95.33
N ASP A 105 77.07 -35.72 -96.37
CA ASP A 105 76.52 -36.38 -97.56
C ASP A 105 75.87 -37.72 -97.19
N PRO A 106 74.78 -38.13 -97.88
CA PRO A 106 74.10 -39.39 -97.60
C PRO A 106 75.08 -40.55 -97.59
N PHE A 107 75.11 -41.29 -96.47
CA PHE A 107 76.09 -42.35 -96.26
C PHE A 107 75.42 -43.71 -96.07
N PRO A 108 76.02 -44.79 -96.59
CA PRO A 108 75.59 -46.16 -96.31
C PRO A 108 76.07 -46.61 -94.92
N LEU A 109 75.40 -47.62 -94.36
CA LEU A 109 75.92 -48.35 -93.20
C LEU A 109 76.82 -49.48 -93.68
N TYR A 110 78.00 -49.60 -93.07
CA TYR A 110 78.90 -50.72 -93.35
C TYR A 110 78.41 -52.01 -92.67
N PRO A 111 78.83 -53.20 -93.15
CA PRO A 111 78.44 -54.47 -92.53
C PRO A 111 78.83 -54.53 -91.06
N GLY A 112 77.83 -54.52 -90.17
CA GLY A 112 77.99 -54.52 -88.70
C GLY A 112 77.78 -53.15 -88.03
N GLU A 113 77.69 -52.05 -88.79
CA GLU A 113 77.20 -50.77 -88.27
C GLU A 113 75.68 -50.82 -88.12
N GLU A 114 75.17 -50.27 -87.01
CA GLU A 114 73.73 -50.19 -86.76
C GLU A 114 73.32 -48.76 -86.39
N LEU A 115 72.20 -48.29 -86.94
CA LEU A 115 71.64 -46.98 -86.58
C LEU A 115 70.93 -47.09 -85.22
N VAL A 116 71.42 -46.36 -84.22
CA VAL A 116 70.83 -46.31 -82.88
C VAL A 116 69.68 -45.30 -82.88
N GLY A 117 68.47 -45.80 -83.12
CA GLY A 117 67.24 -45.00 -83.15
C GLY A 117 67.03 -44.23 -84.46
N GLU A 118 66.25 -43.15 -84.41
CA GLU A 118 65.97 -42.28 -85.56
C GLU A 118 66.88 -41.03 -85.57
N VAL A 119 66.91 -40.32 -86.71
CA VAL A 119 67.62 -39.04 -86.85
C VAL A 119 66.97 -37.97 -85.95
N ARG A 120 67.71 -37.42 -84.99
CA ARG A 120 67.22 -36.48 -83.96
C ARG A 120 67.63 -35.04 -84.26
N ARG A 121 66.80 -34.08 -83.87
CA ARG A 121 67.12 -32.65 -83.97
C ARG A 121 68.11 -32.27 -82.86
N LEU A 122 69.09 -31.42 -83.17
CA LEU A 122 69.97 -30.83 -82.16
C LEU A 122 69.16 -29.98 -81.17
N GLN A 123 69.49 -30.11 -79.88
CA GLN A 123 68.79 -29.40 -78.82
C GLN A 123 69.22 -27.94 -78.77
N VAL A 124 68.26 -27.03 -78.92
CA VAL A 124 68.48 -25.59 -78.78
C VAL A 124 68.17 -25.20 -77.35
N VAL A 125 69.11 -24.51 -76.71
CA VAL A 125 69.00 -24.02 -75.33
C VAL A 125 68.78 -22.52 -75.40
N GLU A 126 67.66 -22.09 -74.83
CA GLU A 126 67.25 -20.67 -74.85
C GLU A 126 68.02 -19.84 -73.82
N THR A 127 67.92 -18.50 -73.92
CA THR A 127 68.39 -17.59 -72.87
C THR A 127 67.70 -17.92 -71.54
N ASN A 128 68.43 -17.85 -70.42
CA ASN A 128 67.95 -18.23 -69.08
C ASN A 128 67.64 -19.72 -68.90
N GLN A 129 68.15 -20.58 -69.79
CA GLN A 129 68.11 -22.03 -69.66
C GLN A 129 69.53 -22.59 -69.74
N ALA A 130 69.75 -23.73 -69.07
CA ALA A 130 70.95 -24.51 -69.22
C ALA A 130 70.64 -26.01 -69.25
N LEU A 131 71.49 -26.77 -69.93
CA LEU A 131 71.48 -28.23 -69.82
C LEU A 131 72.47 -28.66 -68.76
N ARG A 132 72.00 -29.45 -67.80
CA ARG A 132 72.87 -30.17 -66.88
C ARG A 132 73.42 -31.39 -67.60
N LEU A 133 74.73 -31.40 -67.78
CA LEU A 133 75.46 -32.45 -68.48
C LEU A 133 76.24 -33.28 -67.46
N ARG A 134 76.38 -34.57 -67.73
CA ARG A 134 77.19 -35.51 -66.93
C ARG A 134 78.12 -36.32 -67.84
N ALA A 135 79.39 -36.43 -67.49
CA ALA A 135 80.33 -37.29 -68.18
C ALA A 135 80.09 -38.76 -67.81
N ILE A 136 79.97 -39.64 -68.80
CA ILE A 136 79.82 -41.10 -68.62
C ILE A 136 81.20 -41.79 -68.57
N ARG A 137 82.18 -41.26 -69.30
CA ARG A 137 83.57 -41.76 -69.40
C ARG A 137 84.55 -40.60 -69.44
N ASP A 138 85.81 -40.86 -69.12
CA ASP A 138 86.86 -39.85 -69.12
C ASP A 138 87.14 -39.35 -70.55
N PHE A 139 87.15 -38.04 -70.77
CA PHE A 139 87.50 -37.46 -72.07
C PHE A 139 88.06 -36.04 -71.96
N PRO A 140 88.97 -35.65 -72.87
CA PRO A 140 89.41 -34.26 -72.98
C PRO A 140 88.32 -33.43 -73.64
N ASP A 141 87.81 -32.43 -72.92
CA ASP A 141 86.87 -31.44 -73.44
C ASP A 141 87.60 -30.13 -73.77
N THR A 142 87.32 -29.53 -74.92
CA THR A 142 87.86 -28.22 -75.28
C THR A 142 86.82 -27.15 -74.95
N VAL A 143 87.02 -26.45 -73.84
CA VAL A 143 86.12 -25.40 -73.39
C VAL A 143 86.67 -24.04 -73.85
N THR A 144 85.78 -23.18 -74.34
CA THR A 144 86.12 -21.79 -74.66
C THR A 144 85.87 -20.95 -73.42
N VAL A 145 86.93 -20.60 -72.70
CA VAL A 145 86.87 -19.74 -71.52
C VAL A 145 87.17 -18.32 -71.98
N THR A 146 86.25 -17.40 -71.70
CA THR A 146 86.48 -15.97 -71.97
C THR A 146 86.99 -15.32 -70.69
N ARG A 147 88.28 -14.97 -70.63
CA ARG A 147 88.87 -14.20 -69.53
C ARG A 147 89.29 -12.84 -70.05
N GLU A 148 88.88 -11.77 -69.37
CA GLU A 148 89.27 -10.38 -69.70
C GLU A 148 89.04 -9.95 -71.17
N GLY A 149 88.01 -10.51 -71.83
CA GLY A 149 87.66 -10.16 -73.21
C GLY A 149 88.42 -10.93 -74.30
N GLU A 150 89.34 -11.82 -73.93
CA GLU A 150 90.00 -12.75 -74.86
C GLU A 150 89.38 -14.16 -74.76
N VAL A 151 89.10 -14.77 -75.91
CA VAL A 151 88.57 -16.14 -76.00
C VAL A 151 89.75 -17.11 -76.04
N GLN A 152 90.01 -17.78 -74.91
CA GLN A 152 91.04 -18.82 -74.80
C GLN A 152 90.38 -20.21 -74.88
N ARG A 153 90.99 -21.12 -75.63
CA ARG A 153 90.57 -22.52 -75.70
C ARG A 153 91.42 -23.32 -74.71
N GLU A 154 90.81 -23.71 -73.61
CA GLU A 154 91.43 -24.59 -72.61
C GLU A 154 90.92 -26.02 -72.82
N THR A 155 91.84 -26.98 -72.79
CA THR A 155 91.48 -28.41 -72.76
C THR A 155 91.36 -28.83 -71.31
N ILE A 156 90.16 -29.25 -70.89
CA ILE A 156 89.85 -29.73 -69.55
C ILE A 156 89.61 -31.23 -69.65
N ASP A 157 90.34 -32.02 -68.88
CA ASP A 157 90.08 -33.46 -68.77
C ASP A 157 88.88 -33.68 -67.85
N ARG A 158 87.74 -34.08 -68.43
CA ARG A 158 86.53 -34.41 -67.68
C ARG A 158 86.59 -35.86 -67.25
N LEU A 159 86.36 -36.11 -65.96
CA LEU A 159 86.30 -37.43 -65.38
C LEU A 159 84.87 -37.98 -65.42
N ALA A 160 84.75 -39.30 -65.44
CA ALA A 160 83.46 -39.98 -65.34
C ALA A 160 82.72 -39.57 -64.06
N GLY A 161 81.49 -39.07 -64.22
CA GLY A 161 80.66 -38.55 -63.13
C GLY A 161 80.69 -37.03 -62.97
N ASP A 162 81.61 -36.31 -63.62
CA ASP A 162 81.65 -34.84 -63.58
C ASP A 162 80.37 -34.24 -64.16
N GLU A 163 79.82 -33.24 -63.48
CA GLU A 163 78.62 -32.52 -63.90
C GLU A 163 78.92 -31.05 -64.19
N TRP A 164 78.37 -30.52 -65.28
CA TRP A 164 78.51 -29.10 -65.66
C TRP A 164 77.27 -28.59 -66.38
N LEU A 165 77.18 -27.27 -66.55
CA LEU A 165 76.10 -26.63 -67.29
C LEU A 165 76.57 -26.24 -68.69
N PHE A 166 75.72 -26.49 -69.68
CA PHE A 166 75.76 -25.81 -70.98
C PHE A 166 74.74 -24.68 -70.95
N GLU A 167 75.21 -23.45 -70.76
CA GLU A 167 74.38 -22.26 -70.66
C GLU A 167 73.95 -21.76 -72.05
N GLY A 168 72.67 -21.44 -72.23
CA GLY A 168 72.15 -20.81 -73.44
C GLY A 168 72.51 -19.32 -73.53
N PRO A 169 72.35 -18.68 -74.72
CA PRO A 169 71.73 -19.24 -75.91
C PRO A 169 72.74 -20.01 -76.78
N GLY A 170 72.41 -21.26 -77.12
CA GLY A 170 73.30 -22.11 -77.92
C GLY A 170 72.62 -23.38 -78.42
N THR A 171 73.17 -23.97 -79.47
CA THR A 171 72.76 -25.31 -79.91
C THR A 171 73.72 -26.33 -79.32
N TYR A 172 73.23 -27.21 -78.47
CA TYR A 172 74.04 -28.27 -77.87
C TYR A 172 74.38 -29.31 -78.94
N LEU A 173 75.67 -29.61 -79.06
CA LEU A 173 76.18 -30.68 -79.92
C LEU A 173 76.42 -31.92 -79.04
N PRO A 174 75.58 -32.97 -79.18
CA PRO A 174 75.71 -34.17 -78.37
C PRO A 174 77.07 -34.84 -78.59
N ARG A 175 77.61 -35.39 -77.51
CA ARG A 175 78.81 -36.24 -77.50
C ARG A 175 78.47 -37.59 -76.92
N VAL A 176 79.22 -38.62 -77.30
CA VAL A 176 78.97 -40.00 -76.85
C VAL A 176 79.36 -40.16 -75.38
N GLU A 177 80.34 -39.36 -74.95
CA GLU A 177 80.88 -39.32 -73.61
C GLU A 177 79.95 -38.61 -72.61
N VAL A 178 78.93 -37.88 -73.08
CA VAL A 178 78.15 -36.94 -72.27
C VAL A 178 76.66 -37.25 -72.31
N GLU A 179 76.09 -37.41 -71.12
CA GLU A 179 74.65 -37.55 -70.91
C GLU A 179 74.01 -36.21 -70.56
N VAL A 180 72.85 -35.91 -71.14
CA VAL A 180 72.02 -34.77 -70.75
C VAL A 180 71.07 -35.24 -69.64
N LEU A 181 71.20 -34.68 -68.43
CA LEU A 181 70.36 -35.04 -67.29
C LEU A 181 69.03 -34.29 -67.29
N GLU A 182 69.08 -32.96 -67.25
CA GLU A 182 67.90 -32.11 -67.13
C GLU A 182 68.12 -30.73 -67.77
N THR A 183 67.02 -30.04 -68.08
CA THR A 183 67.04 -28.63 -68.48
C THR A 183 66.70 -27.76 -67.27
N ILE A 184 67.65 -26.95 -66.83
CA ILE A 184 67.51 -26.01 -65.71
C ILE A 184 67.02 -24.67 -66.26
N THR A 185 66.02 -24.09 -65.61
CA THR A 185 65.50 -22.76 -65.92
C THR A 185 65.89 -21.78 -64.83
N ALA A 186 66.19 -20.54 -65.20
CA ALA A 186 66.51 -19.50 -64.23
C ALA A 186 65.29 -19.12 -63.39
N GLN A 187 65.51 -18.86 -62.11
CA GLN A 187 64.51 -18.39 -61.17
C GLN A 187 64.44 -16.86 -61.19
N ILE A 188 63.23 -16.30 -61.32
CA ILE A 188 63.03 -14.85 -61.38
C ILE A 188 62.90 -14.32 -59.95
N ILE A 189 63.89 -13.53 -59.52
CA ILE A 189 63.89 -12.80 -58.25
C ILE A 189 63.30 -11.42 -58.51
N LYS A 190 62.14 -11.13 -57.89
CA LYS A 190 61.50 -9.80 -57.96
C LYS A 190 62.09 -8.86 -56.91
N THR A 191 61.77 -7.58 -57.03
CA THR A 191 62.02 -6.58 -55.98
C THR A 191 61.43 -7.04 -54.65
N ASN A 192 62.17 -6.81 -53.55
CA ASN A 192 61.84 -7.25 -52.19
C ASN A 192 61.77 -8.78 -52.01
N GLN A 193 62.45 -9.54 -52.86
CA GLN A 193 62.61 -10.98 -52.73
C GLN A 193 64.07 -11.38 -52.76
N ALA A 194 64.38 -12.51 -52.13
CA ALA A 194 65.68 -13.17 -52.24
C ALA A 194 65.51 -14.66 -52.51
N LEU A 195 66.46 -15.25 -53.23
CA LEU A 195 66.48 -16.69 -53.49
C LEU A 195 67.35 -17.38 -52.47
N ARG A 196 66.78 -18.30 -51.69
CA ARG A 196 67.51 -19.17 -50.77
C ARG A 196 68.05 -20.36 -51.52
N LEU A 197 69.37 -20.50 -51.50
CA LEU A 197 70.11 -21.60 -52.11
C LEU A 197 70.73 -22.48 -51.02
N ARG A 198 70.97 -23.75 -51.37
CA ARG A 198 71.71 -24.71 -50.57
C ARG A 198 72.78 -25.39 -51.40
N SER A 199 73.98 -25.53 -50.86
CA SER A 199 75.07 -26.22 -51.55
C SER A 199 74.88 -27.74 -51.51
N ARG A 200 74.87 -28.41 -52.66
CA ARG A 200 74.88 -29.89 -52.74
C ARG A 200 76.26 -30.48 -52.45
N GLN A 201 77.30 -29.78 -52.86
CA GLN A 201 78.70 -30.13 -52.65
C GLN A 201 79.51 -28.89 -52.24
N ASN A 202 80.80 -29.04 -51.95
CA ASN A 202 81.68 -27.90 -51.75
C ASN A 202 81.88 -27.21 -53.11
N CYS A 203 81.29 -26.04 -53.29
CA CYS A 203 81.37 -25.29 -54.55
C CYS A 203 81.77 -23.84 -54.29
N THR A 204 81.97 -23.09 -55.38
CA THR A 204 82.07 -21.63 -55.33
C THR A 204 80.80 -21.10 -55.97
N ASP A 205 80.07 -20.25 -55.24
CA ASP A 205 78.85 -19.65 -55.77
C ASP A 205 79.15 -18.65 -56.90
N ARG A 206 78.11 -18.17 -57.59
CA ARG A 206 78.27 -17.19 -58.67
C ARG A 206 78.87 -15.85 -58.22
N GLN A 207 78.83 -15.54 -56.92
CA GLN A 207 79.41 -14.32 -56.35
C GLN A 207 80.89 -14.50 -55.95
N GLY A 208 81.46 -15.69 -56.19
CA GLY A 208 82.87 -15.99 -55.92
C GLY A 208 83.16 -16.44 -54.48
N GLN A 209 82.12 -16.66 -53.66
CA GLN A 209 82.25 -17.10 -52.28
C GLN A 209 82.30 -18.63 -52.21
N ARG A 210 83.23 -19.17 -51.42
CA ARG A 210 83.33 -20.62 -51.18
C ARG A 210 82.21 -21.09 -50.26
N ARG A 211 81.44 -22.08 -50.72
CA ARG A 211 80.33 -22.69 -49.99
C ARG A 211 80.65 -24.12 -49.61
N ARG A 212 80.28 -24.52 -48.39
CA ARG A 212 80.41 -25.89 -47.92
C ARG A 212 79.15 -26.69 -48.23
N THR A 213 79.28 -28.01 -48.36
CA THR A 213 78.13 -28.91 -48.50
C THR A 213 77.09 -28.66 -47.40
N GLY A 214 75.84 -28.44 -47.81
CA GLY A 214 74.71 -28.15 -46.92
C GLY A 214 74.63 -26.71 -46.40
N GLU A 215 75.59 -25.84 -46.73
CA GLU A 215 75.51 -24.41 -46.42
C GLU A 215 74.37 -23.77 -47.20
N GLU A 216 73.63 -22.87 -46.54
CA GLU A 216 72.54 -22.11 -47.15
C GLU A 216 72.87 -20.62 -47.14
N TRP A 217 72.51 -19.93 -48.22
CA TRP A 217 72.68 -18.47 -48.37
C TRP A 217 71.56 -17.86 -49.20
N LEU A 218 71.48 -16.53 -49.20
CA LEU A 218 70.51 -15.76 -49.97
C LEU A 218 71.17 -15.04 -51.14
N VAL A 219 70.55 -15.10 -52.30
CA VAL A 219 70.85 -14.24 -53.45
C VAL A 219 69.80 -13.14 -53.51
N ARG A 220 70.25 -11.87 -53.42
CA ARG A 220 69.39 -10.68 -53.35
C ARG A 220 69.36 -9.88 -54.67
N GLU A 221 70.15 -10.27 -55.66
CA GLU A 221 70.20 -9.59 -56.96
C GLU A 221 68.89 -9.79 -57.74
N GLU A 222 68.28 -8.69 -58.17
CA GLU A 222 67.04 -8.73 -58.94
C GLU A 222 67.30 -9.27 -60.36
N GLY A 223 66.39 -10.10 -60.85
CA GLY A 223 66.47 -10.65 -62.20
C GLY A 223 66.43 -12.18 -62.24
N ALA A 224 66.81 -12.72 -63.39
CA ALA A 224 66.81 -14.17 -63.62
C ALA A 224 68.12 -14.77 -63.08
N TYR A 225 68.04 -15.51 -61.98
CA TYR A 225 69.16 -16.24 -61.40
C TYR A 225 69.16 -17.68 -61.90
N LEU A 226 70.20 -18.08 -62.64
CA LEU A 226 70.38 -19.44 -63.12
C LEU A 226 71.22 -20.25 -62.11
N PRO A 227 70.63 -21.23 -61.40
CA PRO A 227 71.37 -22.00 -60.39
C PRO A 227 72.54 -22.76 -61.00
N GLY A 228 73.68 -22.77 -60.31
CA GLY A 228 74.82 -23.63 -60.63
C GLY A 228 74.51 -25.12 -60.46
N VAL A 229 75.42 -25.99 -60.90
CA VAL A 229 75.28 -27.47 -60.80
C VAL A 229 75.07 -27.94 -59.36
N ASP A 230 75.85 -27.33 -58.46
CA ASP A 230 75.90 -27.65 -57.04
C ASP A 230 74.97 -26.76 -56.20
N GLU A 231 74.23 -25.83 -56.83
CA GLU A 231 73.31 -24.93 -56.15
C GLU A 231 71.89 -25.51 -56.21
N GLU A 232 71.35 -25.88 -55.07
CA GLU A 232 69.97 -26.31 -54.93
C GLU A 232 69.08 -25.12 -54.55
N VAL A 233 68.05 -24.85 -55.35
CA VAL A 233 67.06 -23.84 -55.04
C VAL A 233 66.13 -24.36 -53.93
N VAL A 234 66.14 -23.70 -52.77
CA VAL A 234 65.29 -24.06 -51.63
C VAL A 234 63.93 -23.36 -51.74
N ARG A 235 63.93 -22.01 -51.73
CA ARG A 235 62.71 -21.19 -51.81
C ARG A 235 63.02 -19.72 -52.08
N ILE A 236 61.99 -18.97 -52.49
CA ILE A 236 62.02 -17.51 -52.51
C ILE A 236 61.59 -16.99 -51.12
N VAL A 237 62.35 -16.06 -50.57
CA VAL A 237 62.09 -15.37 -49.29
C VAL A 237 61.60 -13.96 -49.61
N ASN A 238 60.43 -13.60 -49.08
CA ASN A 238 59.88 -12.25 -49.23
C ASN A 238 60.39 -11.36 -48.10
N ALA A 239 60.54 -10.08 -48.40
CA ALA A 239 60.84 -9.07 -47.40
C ALA A 239 59.62 -8.72 -46.53
N TYR A 240 59.88 -8.32 -45.29
CA TYR A 240 58.93 -7.65 -44.41
C TYR A 240 59.05 -6.15 -44.61
N ILE A 241 57.91 -5.47 -44.74
CA ILE A 241 57.84 -4.02 -44.85
C ILE A 241 57.60 -3.48 -43.45
N LEU A 242 58.55 -2.70 -42.94
CA LEU A 242 58.49 -2.11 -41.61
C LEU A 242 57.89 -0.72 -41.70
N THR A 243 57.17 -0.34 -40.65
CA THR A 243 56.56 0.99 -40.51
C THR A 243 57.00 1.59 -39.18
N GLU A 244 56.80 2.89 -38.97
CA GLU A 244 57.04 3.52 -37.66
C GLU A 244 56.23 2.88 -36.52
N GLN A 245 55.19 2.10 -36.83
CA GLN A 245 54.33 1.43 -35.86
C GLN A 245 54.67 -0.05 -35.64
N GLN A 246 55.53 -0.64 -36.47
CA GLN A 246 55.83 -2.07 -36.46
C GLN A 246 57.33 -2.31 -36.51
N ALA A 247 57.82 -3.10 -35.56
CA ALA A 247 59.18 -3.63 -35.54
C ALA A 247 59.15 -5.14 -35.78
N LEU A 248 60.19 -5.67 -36.44
CA LEU A 248 60.34 -7.11 -36.64
C LEU A 248 61.16 -7.70 -35.51
N TYR A 249 60.61 -8.72 -34.86
CA TYR A 249 61.28 -9.45 -33.80
C TYR A 249 62.00 -10.68 -34.37
N LEU A 250 63.34 -10.65 -34.27
CA LEU A 250 64.24 -11.67 -34.78
C LEU A 250 65.03 -12.37 -33.66
N ALA A 251 65.33 -13.64 -33.89
CA ALA A 251 66.24 -14.44 -33.07
C ALA A 251 67.34 -15.08 -33.94
N ALA A 252 68.57 -15.13 -33.45
CA ALA A 252 69.69 -15.73 -34.16
C ALA A 252 69.76 -17.26 -33.92
N GLN A 253 69.64 -18.06 -34.98
CA GLN A 253 69.80 -19.52 -34.87
C GLN A 253 71.26 -19.96 -34.66
N ARG A 254 72.20 -19.16 -35.14
CA ARG A 254 73.65 -19.41 -35.05
C ARG A 254 74.40 -18.11 -34.84
N THR A 255 75.68 -18.18 -34.48
CA THR A 255 76.53 -17.00 -34.45
C THR A 255 76.86 -16.56 -35.87
N PHE A 256 76.45 -15.36 -36.26
CA PHE A 256 76.70 -14.78 -37.58
C PHE A 256 76.81 -13.25 -37.49
N THR A 257 77.14 -12.61 -38.61
CA THR A 257 77.13 -11.14 -38.72
C THR A 257 75.92 -10.76 -39.55
N ASP A 258 75.06 -9.90 -39.00
CA ASP A 258 73.83 -9.47 -39.68
C ASP A 258 74.14 -8.52 -40.87
N VAL A 259 73.10 -8.19 -41.63
CA VAL A 259 73.20 -7.29 -42.79
C VAL A 259 73.69 -5.88 -42.39
N PHE A 260 73.49 -5.50 -41.12
CA PHE A 260 73.91 -4.22 -40.56
C PHE A 260 75.35 -4.24 -40.01
N GLY A 261 76.06 -5.36 -40.13
CA GLY A 261 77.44 -5.52 -39.65
C GLY A 261 77.56 -5.77 -38.15
N ARG A 262 76.47 -6.04 -37.42
CA ARG A 262 76.49 -6.36 -35.99
C ARG A 262 76.67 -7.87 -35.81
N GLN A 263 77.54 -8.24 -34.86
CA GLN A 263 77.77 -9.65 -34.53
C GLN A 263 76.65 -10.16 -33.61
N ARG A 264 75.92 -11.18 -34.06
CA ARG A 264 74.85 -11.85 -33.30
C ARG A 264 75.33 -13.23 -32.86
N LYS A 265 75.17 -13.57 -31.58
CA LYS A 265 75.44 -14.91 -31.05
C LYS A 265 74.19 -15.77 -31.17
N ALA A 266 74.37 -17.09 -31.18
CA ALA A 266 73.24 -18.02 -31.18
C ALA A 266 72.33 -17.79 -29.96
N GLY A 267 71.04 -17.61 -30.19
CA GLY A 267 70.03 -17.29 -29.18
C GLY A 267 69.89 -15.80 -28.85
N ASP A 268 70.69 -14.91 -29.45
CA ASP A 268 70.47 -13.48 -29.30
C ASP A 268 69.15 -13.07 -29.96
N GLU A 269 68.40 -12.21 -29.29
CA GLU A 269 67.09 -11.71 -29.69
C GLU A 269 67.15 -10.19 -29.87
N TRP A 270 66.58 -9.65 -30.95
CA TRP A 270 66.57 -8.21 -31.20
C TRP A 270 65.39 -7.77 -32.06
N LEU A 271 65.16 -6.45 -32.08
CA LEU A 271 64.19 -5.82 -32.97
C LEU A 271 64.91 -5.16 -34.15
N VAL A 272 64.31 -5.27 -35.33
CA VAL A 272 64.63 -4.44 -36.49
C VAL A 272 63.50 -3.43 -36.64
N THR A 273 63.84 -2.15 -36.58
CA THR A 273 62.86 -1.07 -36.64
C THR A 273 62.95 -0.35 -37.99
N PHE A 274 61.98 0.53 -38.25
CA PHE A 274 62.00 1.42 -39.42
C PHE A 274 63.27 2.30 -39.50
N GLU A 275 63.91 2.61 -38.37
CA GLU A 275 65.16 3.38 -38.34
C GLU A 275 66.36 2.59 -38.91
N ASP A 276 66.35 1.26 -38.80
CA ASP A 276 67.41 0.41 -39.34
C ASP A 276 67.20 0.16 -40.84
N THR A 277 65.97 -0.20 -41.25
CA THR A 277 65.59 -0.40 -42.67
C THR A 277 64.07 -0.33 -42.85
N GLU A 278 63.62 0.20 -43.99
CA GLU A 278 62.19 0.17 -44.38
C GLU A 278 61.73 -1.25 -44.75
N ILE A 279 62.66 -2.06 -45.27
CA ILE A 279 62.39 -3.38 -45.84
C ILE A 279 63.46 -4.34 -45.34
N HIS A 280 63.05 -5.38 -44.61
CA HIS A 280 63.98 -6.39 -44.09
C HIS A 280 63.69 -7.76 -44.69
N ILE A 281 64.68 -8.35 -45.36
CA ILE A 281 64.63 -9.75 -45.79
C ILE A 281 65.36 -10.57 -44.72
N PRO A 282 64.65 -11.46 -43.99
CA PRO A 282 65.26 -12.30 -42.97
C PRO A 282 66.36 -13.17 -43.58
N ASP A 283 67.56 -13.08 -43.02
CA ASP A 283 68.69 -13.89 -43.46
C ASP A 283 68.53 -15.37 -43.07
N VAL A 284 69.40 -16.24 -43.57
CA VAL A 284 69.34 -17.69 -43.36
C VAL A 284 69.35 -18.07 -41.88
N TYR A 285 70.12 -17.33 -41.07
CA TYR A 285 70.28 -17.57 -39.64
C TYR A 285 69.38 -16.69 -38.77
N GLU A 286 68.52 -15.87 -39.38
CA GLU A 286 67.53 -15.06 -38.69
C GLU A 286 66.20 -15.81 -38.67
N GLU A 287 65.70 -16.07 -37.46
CA GLU A 287 64.37 -16.61 -37.25
C GLU A 287 63.42 -15.47 -36.89
N VAL A 288 62.34 -15.33 -37.66
CA VAL A 288 61.29 -14.36 -37.37
C VAL A 288 60.41 -14.93 -36.26
N VAL A 289 60.49 -14.34 -35.07
CA VAL A 289 59.66 -14.70 -33.93
C VAL A 289 58.28 -14.04 -34.04
N GLY A 290 58.22 -12.80 -34.52
CA GLY A 290 56.96 -12.08 -34.75
C GLY A 290 57.12 -10.61 -35.11
N GLU A 291 56.00 -9.88 -35.12
CA GLU A 291 55.96 -8.42 -35.28
C GLU A 291 55.56 -7.77 -33.95
N VAL A 292 56.28 -6.73 -33.53
CA VAL A 292 56.03 -5.97 -32.30
C VAL A 292 55.43 -4.62 -32.68
N THR A 293 54.31 -4.29 -32.04
CA THR A 293 53.64 -3.00 -32.25
C THR A 293 54.22 -1.94 -31.31
N ILE A 294 54.28 -0.69 -31.79
CA ILE A 294 54.76 0.43 -30.99
C ILE A 294 53.81 0.68 -29.80
N THR A 295 54.39 0.86 -28.62
CA THR A 295 53.66 1.28 -27.42
C THR A 295 53.72 2.80 -27.33
N THR A 296 52.56 3.46 -27.40
CA THR A 296 52.46 4.92 -27.33
C THR A 296 51.86 5.37 -26.00
N LEU A 297 52.55 6.24 -25.29
CA LEU A 297 52.06 6.92 -24.09
C LEU A 297 51.63 8.34 -24.44
N SER A 298 50.47 8.76 -23.91
CA SER A 298 50.03 10.16 -23.94
C SER A 298 50.58 10.95 -22.74
N ASP A 299 50.37 12.28 -22.74
CA ASP A 299 50.83 13.17 -21.65
C ASP A 299 50.26 12.82 -20.27
N ARG A 300 49.14 12.07 -20.21
CA ARG A 300 48.47 11.62 -18.98
C ARG A 300 48.50 10.11 -18.79
N GLN A 301 49.44 9.44 -19.44
CA GLN A 301 49.67 8.01 -19.30
C GLN A 301 51.11 7.73 -18.90
N TRP A 302 51.28 6.64 -18.16
CA TRP A 302 52.58 6.15 -17.72
C TRP A 302 52.53 4.62 -17.65
N CYS A 303 53.69 3.98 -17.64
CA CYS A 303 53.76 2.53 -17.46
C CYS A 303 55.05 2.13 -16.75
N ILE A 304 55.03 0.96 -16.15
CA ILE A 304 56.22 0.33 -15.57
C ILE A 304 56.71 -0.74 -16.53
N VAL A 305 57.90 -0.56 -17.08
CA VAL A 305 58.62 -1.56 -17.86
C VAL A 305 59.43 -2.43 -16.91
N VAL A 306 59.21 -3.73 -16.95
CA VAL A 306 59.99 -4.71 -16.19
C VAL A 306 61.11 -5.24 -17.07
N ASP A 307 62.27 -5.47 -16.45
CA ASP A 307 63.50 -5.95 -17.08
C ASP A 307 64.00 -5.04 -18.22
N PRO A 308 64.09 -3.71 -17.99
CA PRO A 308 64.50 -2.77 -19.02
C PRO A 308 65.87 -3.11 -19.58
N ILE A 309 66.06 -2.86 -20.87
CA ILE A 309 67.32 -3.16 -21.54
C ILE A 309 68.39 -2.11 -21.21
N ASP A 310 69.60 -2.58 -20.90
CA ASP A 310 70.77 -1.72 -20.71
C ASP A 310 71.35 -1.20 -22.05
N GLN A 311 72.29 -0.26 -21.99
CA GLN A 311 73.01 0.24 -23.18
C GLN A 311 73.80 -0.87 -23.92
N SER A 312 73.98 -2.03 -23.29
CA SER A 312 74.66 -3.19 -23.86
C SER A 312 73.70 -4.14 -24.58
N GLY A 313 72.39 -3.83 -24.62
CA GLY A 313 71.37 -4.62 -25.29
C GLY A 313 70.91 -5.86 -24.51
N LYS A 314 71.10 -5.89 -23.19
CA LYS A 314 70.69 -6.99 -22.31
C LYS A 314 69.60 -6.58 -21.30
N PRO A 315 68.62 -7.45 -21.02
CA PRO A 315 67.57 -7.17 -20.04
C PRO A 315 68.13 -7.18 -18.61
N GLN A 316 67.80 -6.15 -17.83
CA GLN A 316 68.17 -6.05 -16.41
C GLN A 316 67.15 -6.78 -15.54
N LEU A 317 67.33 -8.09 -15.38
CA LEU A 317 66.38 -8.94 -14.65
C LEU A 317 66.09 -8.43 -13.21
N GLY A 318 64.81 -8.23 -12.91
CA GLY A 318 64.29 -7.77 -11.63
C GLY A 318 64.16 -6.25 -11.51
N MET A 319 64.75 -5.47 -12.41
CA MET A 319 64.64 -4.01 -12.40
C MET A 319 63.30 -3.56 -13.00
N GLN A 320 62.82 -2.42 -12.53
CA GLN A 320 61.59 -1.79 -13.01
C GLN A 320 61.90 -0.33 -13.37
N GLU A 321 61.44 0.12 -14.53
CA GLU A 321 61.62 1.47 -15.02
C GLU A 321 60.26 2.12 -15.26
N VAL A 322 60.05 3.32 -14.72
CA VAL A 322 58.84 4.12 -15.00
C VAL A 322 59.08 4.95 -16.24
N ARG A 323 58.28 4.72 -17.29
CA ARG A 323 58.25 5.56 -18.50
C ARG A 323 56.99 6.42 -18.47
N GLN A 324 57.17 7.72 -18.68
CA GLN A 324 56.10 8.73 -18.60
C GLN A 324 56.23 9.79 -19.70
N GLY A 325 55.11 10.47 -19.99
CA GLY A 325 55.03 11.56 -20.96
C GLY A 325 54.84 11.06 -22.40
N ARG A 326 54.60 12.00 -23.33
CA ARG A 326 54.40 11.69 -24.76
C ARG A 326 55.63 11.04 -25.36
N THR A 327 55.64 9.72 -25.33
CA THR A 327 56.73 8.87 -25.78
C THR A 327 56.13 7.70 -26.55
N SER A 328 56.88 7.22 -27.53
CA SER A 328 56.49 6.07 -28.34
C SER A 328 57.71 5.18 -28.44
N PHE A 329 57.59 3.94 -28.01
CA PHE A 329 58.72 3.01 -27.93
C PHE A 329 58.27 1.58 -28.22
N PHE A 330 59.18 0.74 -28.66
CA PHE A 330 58.95 -0.69 -28.79
C PHE A 330 59.38 -1.41 -27.51
N LEU A 331 58.63 -2.43 -27.11
CA LEU A 331 59.06 -3.32 -26.05
C LEU A 331 60.11 -4.26 -26.61
N HIS A 332 61.32 -4.18 -26.06
CA HIS A 332 62.40 -5.04 -26.50
C HIS A 332 62.21 -6.49 -26.01
N PRO A 333 62.90 -7.48 -26.60
CA PRO A 333 62.82 -8.86 -26.16
C PRO A 333 63.21 -9.01 -24.69
N GLY A 334 62.31 -9.58 -23.89
CA GLY A 334 62.45 -9.70 -22.44
C GLY A 334 61.75 -8.59 -21.64
N GLU A 335 61.43 -7.44 -22.25
CA GLU A 335 60.66 -6.39 -21.60
C GLU A 335 59.17 -6.72 -21.61
N TYR A 336 58.48 -6.39 -20.51
CA TYR A 336 57.03 -6.44 -20.46
C TYR A 336 56.47 -5.35 -19.54
N LEU A 337 55.23 -4.94 -19.81
CA LEU A 337 54.55 -3.91 -19.03
C LEU A 337 53.86 -4.49 -17.80
N LYS A 338 54.20 -3.99 -16.61
CA LYS A 338 53.53 -4.34 -15.37
C LYS A 338 52.27 -3.49 -15.18
N GLY A 339 51.11 -4.13 -15.26
CA GLY A 339 49.81 -3.46 -15.15
C GLY A 339 49.40 -2.66 -16.40
N GLY A 340 50.09 -2.86 -17.53
CA GLY A 340 49.80 -2.18 -18.80
C GLY A 340 50.09 -0.67 -18.76
N ILE A 341 49.42 0.06 -19.66
CA ILE A 341 49.43 1.53 -19.67
C ILE A 341 48.44 2.03 -18.62
N GLN A 342 48.92 2.82 -17.67
CA GLN A 342 48.14 3.37 -16.56
C GLN A 342 47.94 4.87 -16.75
N GLU A 343 46.83 5.39 -16.21
CA GLU A 343 46.56 6.82 -16.20
C GLU A 343 47.26 7.50 -15.01
N VAL A 344 47.68 8.74 -15.22
CA VAL A 344 48.26 9.57 -14.16
C VAL A 344 47.20 9.91 -13.11
N TYR A 345 47.57 9.89 -11.83
CA TYR A 345 46.63 10.26 -10.78
C TYR A 345 46.45 11.78 -10.75
N VAL A 346 45.33 12.24 -11.29
CA VAL A 346 44.89 13.64 -11.20
C VAL A 346 44.18 13.84 -9.85
N LEU A 347 44.75 14.67 -8.99
CA LEU A 347 44.20 15.00 -7.68
C LEU A 347 43.60 16.40 -7.69
N GLY A 348 42.33 16.52 -7.33
CA GLY A 348 41.69 17.81 -7.07
C GLY A 348 42.08 18.42 -5.71
N GLU A 349 41.62 19.65 -5.42
CA GLU A 349 41.93 20.36 -4.17
C GLU A 349 41.45 19.62 -2.89
N GLN A 350 40.41 18.80 -3.01
CA GLN A 350 39.82 18.03 -1.91
C GLN A 350 40.21 16.54 -1.93
N GLU A 351 41.17 16.17 -2.77
CA GLU A 351 41.62 14.79 -2.94
C GLU A 351 43.09 14.65 -2.54
N ALA A 352 43.42 13.48 -1.99
CA ALA A 352 44.77 13.11 -1.63
C ALA A 352 45.02 11.63 -1.94
N LEU A 353 46.27 11.25 -2.17
CA LEU A 353 46.67 9.85 -2.23
C LEU A 353 47.36 9.47 -0.93
N LEU A 354 46.95 8.33 -0.37
CA LEU A 354 47.69 7.66 0.68
C LEU A 354 48.72 6.74 0.04
N LEU A 355 49.99 7.00 0.37
CA LEU A 355 51.14 6.30 -0.17
C LEU A 355 51.84 5.50 0.91
N ARG A 356 52.44 4.38 0.51
CA ARG A 356 53.30 3.53 1.34
C ARG A 356 54.63 3.30 0.64
N ALA A 357 55.72 3.44 1.38
CA ALA A 357 57.05 3.08 0.90
C ALA A 357 57.22 1.55 0.96
N LYS A 358 57.56 0.91 -0.17
CA LYS A 358 57.98 -0.50 -0.22
C LYS A 358 59.44 -0.67 0.14
N GLU A 359 60.26 0.26 -0.34
CA GLU A 359 61.71 0.27 -0.16
C GLU A 359 62.14 1.63 0.41
N ALA A 360 63.38 1.70 0.92
CA ALA A 360 63.92 2.95 1.41
C ALA A 360 64.31 3.83 0.23
N PHE A 361 63.73 5.03 0.13
CA PHE A 361 64.06 5.98 -0.92
C PHE A 361 63.97 7.43 -0.39
N SER A 362 64.63 8.34 -1.08
CA SER A 362 64.64 9.77 -0.75
C SER A 362 63.74 10.53 -1.73
N GLU A 363 62.73 11.21 -1.20
CA GLU A 363 61.78 12.03 -1.97
C GLU A 363 62.25 13.51 -1.94
N GLY A 364 62.55 14.09 -3.12
CA GLY A 364 62.97 15.50 -3.28
C GLY A 364 64.40 15.68 -3.83
N GLU A 365 64.68 16.86 -4.39
CA GLU A 365 66.02 17.26 -4.85
C GLU A 365 66.61 18.33 -3.91
N GLY A 366 67.80 18.09 -3.33
CA GLY A 366 68.52 19.07 -2.49
C GLY A 366 68.38 18.86 -0.97
N ASP A 367 68.43 19.96 -0.20
CA ASP A 367 68.42 19.96 1.28
C ASP A 367 67.05 19.61 1.91
N ASP A 368 65.97 19.57 1.12
CA ASP A 368 64.61 19.20 1.55
C ASP A 368 64.27 17.71 1.29
N ALA A 369 65.29 16.86 1.05
CA ALA A 369 65.10 15.44 0.78
C ALA A 369 64.53 14.70 2.01
N ILE A 370 63.30 14.20 1.89
CA ILE A 370 62.66 13.40 2.93
C ILE A 370 63.00 11.93 2.68
N THR A 371 63.83 11.36 3.56
CA THR A 371 64.14 9.92 3.53
C THR A 371 62.97 9.13 4.10
N ARG A 372 62.31 8.32 3.27
CA ARG A 372 61.23 7.41 3.67
C ARG A 372 61.79 6.04 3.97
N GLN A 373 61.37 5.44 5.07
CA GLN A 373 61.67 4.06 5.42
C GLN A 373 60.59 3.11 4.89
N PRO A 374 60.92 1.83 4.65
CA PRO A 374 59.94 0.82 4.27
C PRO A 374 58.79 0.77 5.28
N GLY A 375 57.56 0.89 4.79
CA GLY A 375 56.34 0.89 5.61
C GLY A 375 55.86 2.27 6.04
N ASP A 376 56.63 3.34 5.81
CA ASP A 376 56.17 4.71 6.11
C ASP A 376 54.93 5.05 5.27
N LEU A 377 53.96 5.70 5.92
CA LEU A 377 52.71 6.17 5.32
C LEU A 377 52.70 7.69 5.27
N TRP A 378 52.42 8.25 4.11
CA TRP A 378 52.23 9.69 3.95
C TRP A 378 51.14 9.97 2.93
N MET A 379 50.72 11.23 2.88
CA MET A 379 49.71 11.67 1.93
C MET A 379 50.23 12.78 1.04
N ILE A 380 49.81 12.74 -0.22
CA ILE A 380 50.03 13.81 -1.19
C ILE A 380 48.66 14.42 -1.52
N ALA A 381 48.48 15.70 -1.16
CA ALA A 381 47.26 16.45 -1.46
C ALA A 381 47.34 17.15 -2.82
N GLY A 382 46.20 17.26 -3.51
CA GLY A 382 46.07 18.07 -4.72
C GLY A 382 46.05 19.58 -4.47
N PRO A 383 45.92 20.42 -5.52
CA PRO A 383 45.77 20.03 -6.91
C PRO A 383 47.11 19.73 -7.59
N ARG A 384 47.35 18.47 -7.96
CA ARG A 384 48.55 18.06 -8.72
C ARG A 384 48.33 16.73 -9.44
N ASP A 385 49.11 16.51 -10.50
CA ASP A 385 49.22 15.22 -11.17
C ASP A 385 50.34 14.42 -10.52
N TYR A 386 50.09 13.16 -10.14
CA TYR A 386 51.05 12.31 -9.45
C TYR A 386 51.25 10.97 -10.16
N ILE A 387 52.51 10.58 -10.30
CA ILE A 387 52.95 9.29 -10.86
C ILE A 387 53.80 8.60 -9.79
N PRO A 388 53.39 7.41 -9.31
CA PRO A 388 54.15 6.72 -8.28
C PRO A 388 55.49 6.22 -8.82
N GLN A 389 56.54 6.38 -8.02
CA GLN A 389 57.84 5.73 -8.26
C GLN A 389 57.76 4.22 -8.01
N VAL A 390 58.79 3.47 -8.41
CA VAL A 390 58.84 2.00 -8.29
C VAL A 390 58.78 1.57 -6.82
N GLU A 391 59.42 2.34 -5.96
CA GLU A 391 59.56 2.12 -4.51
C GLU A 391 58.27 2.50 -3.76
N VAL A 392 57.32 3.17 -4.41
CA VAL A 392 56.11 3.71 -3.80
C VAL A 392 54.89 2.92 -4.23
N GLU A 393 54.02 2.64 -3.26
CA GLU A 393 52.73 2.02 -3.51
C GLU A 393 51.60 2.97 -3.13
N VAL A 394 50.67 3.16 -4.07
CA VAL A 394 49.42 3.88 -3.82
C VAL A 394 48.46 2.92 -3.12
N LEU A 395 48.09 3.21 -1.87
CA LEU A 395 47.15 2.38 -1.11
C LEU A 395 45.70 2.78 -1.39
N GLU A 396 45.40 4.07 -1.30
CA GLU A 396 44.03 4.57 -1.37
C GLU A 396 44.00 6.01 -1.89
N LYS A 397 42.97 6.34 -2.68
CA LYS A 397 42.62 7.72 -3.01
C LYS A 397 41.62 8.23 -1.97
N ARG A 398 42.04 9.17 -1.14
CA ARG A 398 41.24 9.79 -0.08
C ARG A 398 40.57 11.06 -0.59
N GLN A 399 39.35 11.28 -0.12
CA GLN A 399 38.59 12.49 -0.38
C GLN A 399 38.20 13.13 0.95
N ALA A 400 38.17 14.46 0.99
CA ALA A 400 37.66 15.18 2.15
C ALA A 400 36.16 14.87 2.34
N ILE A 401 35.79 14.42 3.54
CA ILE A 401 34.42 14.08 3.89
C ILE A 401 33.71 15.37 4.34
N PRO A 402 32.68 15.86 3.63
CA PRO A 402 31.93 17.02 4.07
C PRO A 402 31.05 16.64 5.27
N LEU A 403 31.23 17.35 6.40
CA LEU A 403 30.44 17.16 7.61
C LEU A 403 29.62 18.43 7.88
N ASP A 404 28.30 18.28 7.99
CA ASP A 404 27.38 19.34 8.39
C ASP A 404 27.32 19.51 9.92
N LYS A 405 26.67 20.58 10.41
CA LYS A 405 26.58 20.91 11.86
C LYS A 405 26.07 19.78 12.77
N ASN A 406 25.19 18.92 12.24
CA ASN A 406 24.57 17.82 12.97
C ASN A 406 25.12 16.45 12.52
N GLU A 407 26.22 16.43 11.78
CA GLU A 407 26.88 15.22 11.32
C GLU A 407 28.29 15.11 11.91
N GLY A 408 28.76 13.89 12.02
CA GLY A 408 30.12 13.59 12.43
C GLY A 408 30.52 12.19 12.00
N ILE A 409 31.80 11.89 12.16
CA ILE A 409 32.40 10.58 11.87
C ILE A 409 33.28 10.15 13.04
N TYR A 410 33.38 8.85 13.23
CA TYR A 410 34.35 8.28 14.17
C TYR A 410 35.64 7.97 13.43
N VAL A 411 36.74 8.48 13.99
CA VAL A 411 38.07 8.30 13.44
C VAL A 411 38.93 7.59 14.49
N ARG A 412 39.66 6.58 14.06
CA ARG A 412 40.66 5.88 14.85
C ARG A 412 42.04 6.20 14.33
N ASP A 413 42.94 6.59 15.21
CA ASP A 413 44.36 6.64 14.91
C ASP A 413 44.98 5.24 15.06
N ILE A 414 45.64 4.77 14.00
CA ILE A 414 46.29 3.45 13.90
C ILE A 414 47.54 3.38 14.78
N GLN A 415 48.24 4.50 15.01
CA GLN A 415 49.45 4.54 15.84
C GLN A 415 49.12 4.53 17.33
N THR A 416 48.21 5.42 17.75
CA THR A 416 47.87 5.61 19.17
C THR A 416 46.71 4.73 19.61
N GLY A 417 45.90 4.24 18.68
CA GLY A 417 44.64 3.56 18.96
C GLY A 417 43.54 4.48 19.46
N GLU A 418 43.77 5.80 19.51
CA GLU A 418 42.82 6.76 20.04
C GLU A 418 41.61 6.91 19.11
N LEU A 419 40.41 6.81 19.71
CA LEU A 419 39.15 7.02 19.04
C LEU A 419 38.69 8.46 19.30
N LYS A 420 38.35 9.18 18.22
CA LYS A 420 37.79 10.53 18.32
C LYS A 420 36.53 10.67 17.47
N LEU A 421 35.62 11.50 17.96
CA LEU A 421 34.47 11.98 17.20
C LEU A 421 34.87 13.30 16.53
N VAL A 422 34.76 13.36 15.21
CA VAL A 422 34.94 14.61 14.45
C VAL A 422 33.57 15.09 14.00
N GLY A 423 33.11 16.22 14.54
CA GLY A 423 31.84 16.86 14.17
C GLY A 423 32.01 17.98 13.14
N GLY A 424 30.93 18.32 12.42
CA GLY A 424 30.90 19.47 11.53
C GLY A 424 30.60 20.82 12.22
N PRO A 425 30.55 21.94 11.48
CA PRO A 425 30.61 22.03 10.02
C PRO A 425 32.05 22.18 9.50
N GLN A 426 32.61 21.13 8.89
CA GLN A 426 33.93 21.17 8.24
C GLN A 426 34.08 20.05 7.21
N ALA A 427 34.95 20.22 6.21
CA ALA A 427 35.37 19.13 5.34
C ALA A 427 36.60 18.45 5.96
N TYR A 428 36.44 17.24 6.48
CA TYR A 428 37.50 16.55 7.19
C TYR A 428 38.21 15.55 6.27
N MET A 429 39.53 15.69 6.15
CA MET A 429 40.38 14.72 5.46
C MET A 429 41.13 13.88 6.50
N LEU A 430 41.01 12.56 6.40
CA LEU A 430 41.67 11.62 7.29
C LEU A 430 43.19 11.75 7.17
N SER A 431 43.90 11.91 8.29
CA SER A 431 45.38 11.91 8.36
C SER A 431 45.97 10.56 7.94
N PRO A 432 47.27 10.45 7.58
CA PRO A 432 47.82 9.21 7.01
C PRO A 432 47.64 7.96 7.90
N TYR A 433 47.64 8.17 9.21
CA TYR A 433 47.45 7.13 10.23
C TYR A 433 46.02 7.07 10.78
N GLU A 434 45.08 7.77 10.18
CA GLU A 434 43.68 7.73 10.58
C GLU A 434 42.87 6.82 9.66
N GLU A 435 41.98 6.05 10.27
CA GLU A 435 40.97 5.24 9.59
C GLU A 435 39.57 5.53 10.15
N LEU A 436 38.53 5.26 9.36
CA LEU A 436 37.16 5.35 9.84
C LEU A 436 36.86 4.17 10.77
N TRP A 437 36.29 4.47 11.94
CA TRP A 437 35.97 3.45 12.94
C TRP A 437 34.48 3.14 13.00
N GLU A 438 34.14 1.86 13.01
CA GLU A 438 32.75 1.44 13.11
C GLU A 438 32.30 1.32 14.57
N LYS A 439 31.34 2.16 14.97
CA LYS A 439 30.72 2.05 16.29
C LYS A 439 29.59 1.05 16.29
N GLU A 440 29.84 -0.11 16.89
CA GLU A 440 28.80 -1.13 17.12
C GLU A 440 27.88 -0.75 18.28
N LEU A 441 26.57 -0.90 18.08
CA LEU A 441 25.57 -0.69 19.13
C LEU A 441 24.82 -1.99 19.41
N PRO A 442 24.30 -2.18 20.64
CA PRO A 442 23.38 -3.27 20.93
C PRO A 442 22.17 -3.24 19.98
N THR A 443 21.73 -4.42 19.54
CA THR A 443 20.63 -4.57 18.56
C THR A 443 19.32 -3.89 19.00
N VAL A 444 19.08 -3.81 20.31
CA VAL A 444 17.94 -3.08 20.89
C VAL A 444 18.03 -1.58 20.62
N VAL A 445 19.20 -0.98 20.84
CA VAL A 445 19.45 0.46 20.63
C VAL A 445 19.34 0.79 19.15
N GLU A 446 19.90 -0.04 18.27
CA GLU A 446 19.77 0.16 16.83
C GLU A 446 18.31 0.16 16.36
N LYS A 447 17.49 -0.77 16.87
CA LYS A 447 16.05 -0.80 16.56
C LYS A 447 15.36 0.49 17.00
N LEU A 448 15.66 0.97 18.21
CA LEU A 448 15.06 2.20 18.76
C LEU A 448 15.49 3.46 18.00
N LEU A 449 16.76 3.57 17.61
CA LEU A 449 17.25 4.68 16.79
C LEU A 449 16.64 4.67 15.37
N ARG A 450 16.48 3.48 14.78
CA ARG A 450 15.88 3.31 13.44
C ARG A 450 14.39 3.63 13.42
N GLN A 451 13.71 3.39 14.53
CA GLN A 451 12.27 3.55 14.61
C GLN A 451 11.84 5.02 14.44
N LYS A 452 12.71 6.02 14.69
CA LYS A 452 12.37 7.47 14.63
C LYS A 452 10.96 7.75 15.19
N ILE A 453 10.57 6.99 16.21
CA ILE A 453 9.27 7.11 16.84
C ILE A 453 9.38 8.35 17.71
N ASP A 454 8.61 9.37 17.34
CA ASP A 454 8.36 10.48 18.25
C ASP A 454 7.52 9.92 19.42
N PRO A 455 8.05 9.84 20.65
CA PRO A 455 7.37 9.18 21.77
C PRO A 455 6.04 9.83 22.13
N PHE A 456 5.81 11.06 21.66
CA PHE A 456 4.58 11.79 21.86
C PHE A 456 3.50 11.42 20.83
N SER A 457 3.89 11.25 19.55
CA SER A 457 2.97 11.09 18.43
C SER A 457 2.46 9.66 18.22
N ASP A 458 3.25 8.64 18.61
CA ASP A 458 3.01 7.23 18.23
C ASP A 458 2.56 6.33 19.40
N ARG A 459 1.79 6.89 20.34
CA ARG A 459 1.20 6.14 21.44
C ARG A 459 0.16 5.14 20.94
N GLY A 460 0.57 3.88 20.85
CA GLY A 460 -0.29 2.77 20.43
C GLY A 460 0.39 1.77 19.49
N GLN A 461 1.53 2.13 18.91
CA GLN A 461 2.34 1.24 18.06
C GLN A 461 3.49 0.60 18.85
N TYR A 462 3.19 0.04 20.03
CA TYR A 462 4.15 -0.85 20.69
C TYR A 462 4.03 -2.22 20.05
N PRO A 463 5.13 -2.82 19.54
CA PRO A 463 5.10 -4.20 19.10
C PRO A 463 4.74 -5.06 20.33
N LEU A 464 3.55 -5.64 20.33
CA LEU A 464 3.19 -6.70 21.27
C LEU A 464 4.22 -7.81 21.10
N VAL A 465 5.11 -7.95 22.09
CA VAL A 465 6.02 -9.10 22.20
C VAL A 465 5.12 -10.33 22.39
N GLY A 466 4.83 -11.03 21.29
CA GLY A 466 4.00 -12.24 21.27
C GLY A 466 3.01 -12.39 20.11
N GLY A 467 2.88 -11.42 19.19
CA GLY A 467 2.03 -11.55 17.99
C GLY A 467 2.85 -11.68 16.71
N ASN A 468 2.63 -12.75 15.94
CA ASN A 468 3.21 -13.10 14.63
C ASN A 468 4.09 -12.01 13.98
N GLU A 469 5.41 -12.20 14.07
CA GLU A 469 6.46 -11.31 13.53
C GLU A 469 6.49 -11.19 11.99
N SER A 470 5.55 -11.81 11.28
CA SER A 470 5.66 -12.08 9.84
C SER A 470 5.00 -11.05 8.91
N GLU A 471 4.03 -10.25 9.35
CA GLU A 471 3.26 -9.40 8.40
C GLU A 471 3.59 -7.90 8.43
N GLN A 472 3.91 -7.31 9.58
CA GLN A 472 4.26 -5.87 9.65
C GLN A 472 5.73 -5.56 9.33
N THR A 473 6.63 -6.54 9.51
CA THR A 473 8.05 -6.47 9.13
C THR A 473 8.24 -6.29 7.62
N SER A 474 7.27 -6.68 6.79
CA SER A 474 7.35 -6.63 5.32
C SER A 474 7.15 -5.23 4.70
N ARG A 475 6.45 -4.31 5.37
CA ARG A 475 6.20 -2.95 4.83
C ARG A 475 7.24 -1.92 5.27
N LEU A 476 7.85 -2.07 6.45
CA LEU A 476 8.88 -1.15 6.97
C LEU A 476 10.29 -1.46 6.47
N SER A 477 10.56 -2.70 6.10
CA SER A 477 11.88 -3.16 5.62
C SER A 477 12.28 -2.59 4.26
N LYS A 478 11.36 -1.96 3.52
CA LYS A 478 11.60 -1.46 2.15
C LYS A 478 12.07 0.00 2.04
N ARG A 479 12.23 0.75 3.16
CA ARG A 479 12.53 2.20 3.09
C ARG A 479 13.67 2.73 3.96
N LEU A 480 14.43 1.91 4.67
CA LEU A 480 15.50 2.42 5.55
C LEU A 480 16.82 1.73 5.20
N SER A 481 17.75 2.51 4.64
CA SER A 481 19.11 2.06 4.35
C SER A 481 19.78 1.54 5.62
N GLN A 482 20.61 0.51 5.45
CA GLN A 482 21.51 0.05 6.51
C GLN A 482 22.26 1.25 7.09
N ARG A 483 22.30 1.38 8.42
CA ARG A 483 23.01 2.47 9.08
C ARG A 483 24.49 2.38 8.73
N ASP A 484 25.05 3.50 8.30
CA ASP A 484 26.50 3.67 8.23
C ASP A 484 27.06 3.71 9.66
N LYS A 485 27.87 2.69 10.01
CA LYS A 485 28.43 2.52 11.36
C LYS A 485 29.57 3.51 11.64
N THR A 486 30.18 4.07 10.60
CA THR A 486 31.29 5.02 10.71
C THR A 486 30.84 6.44 11.04
N LYS A 487 29.58 6.76 10.73
CA LYS A 487 28.96 8.03 11.10
C LYS A 487 28.60 8.08 12.59
N ALA A 488 28.75 9.28 13.14
CA ALA A 488 28.38 9.63 14.49
C ALA A 488 26.92 9.28 14.77
N VAL A 489 26.66 8.77 15.97
CA VAL A 489 25.29 8.42 16.37
C VAL A 489 24.64 9.66 16.91
N VAL A 490 23.73 10.19 16.10
CA VAL A 490 22.95 11.38 16.43
C VAL A 490 21.57 10.97 16.93
N PHE A 491 21.18 11.45 18.10
CA PHE A 491 19.83 11.28 18.63
C PHE A 491 19.22 12.63 18.97
N HIS A 492 18.05 12.90 18.40
CA HIS A 492 17.26 14.10 18.71
C HIS A 492 16.39 13.77 19.92
N ILE A 493 16.62 14.47 21.03
CA ILE A 493 15.87 14.21 22.26
C ILE A 493 14.51 14.93 22.13
N PRO A 494 13.39 14.22 22.30
CA PRO A 494 12.06 14.82 22.24
C PRO A 494 11.87 15.90 23.30
N GLN A 495 10.91 16.80 23.06
CA GLN A 495 10.53 17.80 24.06
C GLN A 495 10.06 17.12 25.35
N ASN A 496 10.41 17.71 26.50
CA ASN A 496 10.11 17.16 27.83
C ASN A 496 10.56 15.71 28.02
N ALA A 497 11.69 15.35 27.40
CA ALA A 497 12.36 14.09 27.64
C ALA A 497 13.78 14.31 28.14
N VAL A 498 14.33 13.29 28.78
CA VAL A 498 15.73 13.25 29.21
C VAL A 498 16.36 11.94 28.78
N VAL A 499 17.61 12.00 28.35
CA VAL A 499 18.41 10.83 28.00
C VAL A 499 19.61 10.78 28.92
N GLN A 500 19.96 9.57 29.37
CA GLN A 500 21.19 9.32 30.09
C GLN A 500 22.20 8.65 29.16
N LEU A 501 23.39 9.23 29.11
CA LEU A 501 24.54 8.69 28.42
C LEU A 501 25.55 8.20 29.44
N HIS A 502 26.10 7.02 29.21
CA HIS A 502 27.14 6.44 30.04
C HIS A 502 28.44 6.38 29.23
N ASP A 503 29.44 7.13 29.66
CA ASP A 503 30.80 7.04 29.14
C ASP A 503 31.55 5.92 29.87
N TYR A 504 31.88 4.85 29.14
CA TYR A 504 32.59 3.71 29.71
C TYR A 504 34.08 3.98 29.97
N LYS A 505 34.69 4.94 29.27
CA LYS A 505 36.11 5.29 29.44
C LYS A 505 36.32 6.03 30.74
N ASN A 506 35.52 7.06 31.00
CA ASN A 506 35.62 7.86 32.24
C ASN A 506 34.73 7.35 33.39
N ARG A 507 33.88 6.35 33.14
CA ARG A 507 32.87 5.84 34.09
C ARG A 507 31.96 6.94 34.65
N THR A 508 31.65 7.92 33.80
CA THR A 508 30.75 9.02 34.15
C THR A 508 29.44 8.86 33.40
N ALA A 509 28.34 9.32 34.00
CA ALA A 509 27.05 9.37 33.35
C ALA A 509 26.60 10.83 33.28
N ARG A 510 26.28 11.31 32.07
CA ARG A 510 25.72 12.64 31.86
C ARG A 510 24.28 12.55 31.38
N THR A 511 23.44 13.47 31.84
CA THR A 511 22.04 13.55 31.44
C THR A 511 21.82 14.75 30.56
N VAL A 512 21.17 14.54 29.41
CA VAL A 512 20.87 15.60 28.44
C VAL A 512 19.36 15.75 28.34
N PHE A 513 18.86 16.98 28.50
CA PHE A 513 17.45 17.33 28.40
C PHE A 513 17.09 17.72 26.98
N GLY A 514 15.89 17.36 26.53
CA GLY A 514 15.33 17.81 25.26
C GLY A 514 14.93 19.30 25.30
N PRO A 515 14.88 19.99 24.14
CA PRO A 515 14.91 19.45 22.77
C PRO A 515 16.30 19.40 22.12
N ASP A 516 17.37 19.25 22.90
CA ASP A 516 18.73 19.24 22.36
C ASP A 516 19.06 17.96 21.57
N LEU A 517 20.04 18.08 20.68
CA LEU A 517 20.60 16.98 19.90
C LEU A 517 21.86 16.49 20.58
N VAL A 518 21.98 15.17 20.72
CA VAL A 518 23.19 14.56 21.28
C VAL A 518 23.91 13.70 20.25
N MET A 519 25.23 13.89 20.17
CA MET A 519 26.15 13.05 19.40
C MET A 519 26.90 12.17 20.39
N LEU A 520 26.82 10.86 20.24
CA LEU A 520 27.59 9.94 21.08
C LEU A 520 29.08 10.08 20.79
N GLU A 521 29.89 10.17 21.84
CA GLU A 521 31.34 9.94 21.73
C GLU A 521 31.63 8.44 21.51
N PRO A 522 32.84 8.04 21.04
CA PRO A 522 33.16 6.65 20.72
C PRO A 522 32.90 5.66 21.86
N ASP A 523 33.17 6.06 23.11
CA ASP A 523 33.03 5.23 24.31
C ASP A 523 31.70 5.44 25.07
N GLU A 524 30.83 6.32 24.57
CA GLU A 524 29.52 6.57 25.17
C GLU A 524 28.43 5.60 24.69
N ALA A 525 27.53 5.20 25.58
CA ALA A 525 26.33 4.45 25.21
C ALA A 525 25.07 5.04 25.82
N PHE A 526 23.93 4.80 25.16
CA PHE A 526 22.62 5.10 25.72
C PHE A 526 22.26 4.13 26.85
N THR A 527 21.77 4.66 27.96
CA THR A 527 21.05 3.86 28.96
C THR A 527 19.67 3.50 28.40
N VAL A 528 19.43 2.21 28.14
CA VAL A 528 18.13 1.73 27.68
C VAL A 528 17.18 1.58 28.87
N LEU A 529 16.04 2.26 28.82
CA LEU A 529 14.96 2.13 29.79
C LEU A 529 14.08 0.94 29.42
N SER A 530 13.69 0.16 30.44
CA SER A 530 12.82 -1.00 30.29
C SER A 530 11.62 -0.83 31.21
N LEU A 531 10.54 -0.26 30.66
CA LEU A 531 9.35 0.16 31.38
C LEU A 531 8.23 -0.89 31.29
N SER A 532 7.40 -0.94 32.33
CA SER A 532 6.19 -1.76 32.37
C SER A 532 5.13 -1.24 31.39
N GLY A 533 4.66 -2.13 30.52
CA GLY A 533 3.63 -1.85 29.51
C GLY A 533 2.39 -2.73 29.67
N SER A 534 1.41 -2.53 28.80
CA SER A 534 0.15 -3.30 28.74
C SER A 534 -0.84 -3.08 29.90
N LYS A 535 -2.03 -3.69 29.76
CA LYS A 535 -3.13 -3.75 30.72
C LYS A 535 -3.56 -5.23 30.85
N PRO A 536 -3.30 -5.95 31.96
CA PRO A 536 -2.58 -5.54 33.18
C PRO A 536 -1.09 -5.25 32.90
N LYS A 537 -0.46 -4.47 33.79
CA LYS A 537 0.96 -4.10 33.65
C LYS A 537 1.89 -5.31 33.69
N ARG A 538 2.73 -5.44 32.67
CA ARG A 538 3.78 -6.45 32.55
C ARG A 538 5.14 -5.75 32.47
N ALA A 539 6.11 -6.23 33.24
CA ALA A 539 7.47 -5.71 33.25
C ALA A 539 8.17 -5.88 31.90
N ASN A 540 9.09 -4.97 31.57
CA ASN A 540 9.99 -5.03 30.42
C ASN A 540 9.33 -5.07 29.02
N VAL A 541 8.14 -4.51 28.87
CA VAL A 541 7.42 -4.47 27.58
C VAL A 541 7.85 -3.28 26.74
N ILE A 542 7.95 -2.10 27.35
CA ILE A 542 8.27 -0.86 26.66
C ILE A 542 9.77 -0.60 26.80
N LYS A 543 10.49 -0.54 25.69
CA LYS A 543 11.90 -0.14 25.67
C LYS A 543 12.03 1.25 25.07
N SER A 544 12.72 2.16 25.74
CA SER A 544 12.91 3.54 25.28
C SER A 544 14.33 4.01 25.56
N LEU A 545 14.84 4.91 24.71
CA LEU A 545 16.11 5.62 24.94
C LEU A 545 15.93 6.91 25.74
N ALA A 546 14.74 7.50 25.68
CA ALA A 546 14.41 8.75 26.37
C ALA A 546 13.35 8.50 27.45
N LEU A 547 13.58 9.06 28.64
CA LEU A 547 12.61 9.12 29.72
C LEU A 547 11.71 10.35 29.51
N LEU A 548 10.40 10.15 29.46
CA LEU A 548 9.45 11.25 29.36
C LEU A 548 9.20 11.85 30.74
N LEU A 549 9.31 13.18 30.84
CA LEU A 549 9.14 13.92 32.09
C LEU A 549 7.66 14.23 32.41
N GLY A 550 6.76 14.06 31.43
CA GLY A 550 5.33 14.41 31.56
C GLY A 550 5.05 15.90 31.28
N PRO A 551 3.83 16.40 31.57
CA PRO A 551 2.71 15.69 32.19
C PRO A 551 2.16 14.58 31.28
N ASP A 552 1.88 13.43 31.89
CA ASP A 552 1.40 12.24 31.19
C ASP A 552 0.48 11.41 32.11
N PHE A 553 -0.12 10.34 31.59
CA PHE A 553 -0.90 9.39 32.36
C PHE A 553 -0.48 7.95 32.09
N MET A 554 -0.61 7.08 33.09
CA MET A 554 -0.39 5.65 32.95
C MET A 554 -1.61 4.89 33.46
N THR A 555 -2.06 3.90 32.71
CA THR A 555 -3.24 3.10 33.06
C THR A 555 -2.85 1.71 33.53
N ASP A 556 -3.48 1.20 34.60
CA ASP A 556 -3.28 -0.16 35.09
C ASP A 556 -4.62 -0.87 35.35
N ILE A 557 -4.59 -2.20 35.29
CA ILE A 557 -5.73 -3.06 35.62
C ILE A 557 -5.26 -4.10 36.63
N PHE A 558 -5.90 -4.13 37.79
CA PHE A 558 -5.63 -5.13 38.83
C PHE A 558 -6.90 -5.52 39.56
N THR A 559 -6.89 -6.69 40.18
CA THR A 559 -8.03 -7.22 40.95
C THR A 559 -7.89 -6.89 42.43
N VAL A 560 -9.02 -6.57 43.05
CA VAL A 560 -9.16 -6.29 44.49
C VAL A 560 -10.28 -7.15 45.06
N GLU A 561 -10.25 -7.35 46.36
CA GLU A 561 -11.27 -8.11 47.10
C GLU A 561 -11.77 -7.25 48.26
N THR A 562 -13.08 -7.14 48.41
CA THR A 562 -13.73 -6.41 49.51
C THR A 562 -13.86 -7.28 50.76
N SER A 563 -14.23 -6.67 51.90
CA SER A 563 -14.42 -7.37 53.19
C SER A 563 -15.51 -8.46 53.15
N ASP A 564 -16.47 -8.35 52.24
CA ASP A 564 -17.55 -9.32 51.96
C ASP A 564 -17.22 -10.26 50.78
N HIS A 565 -15.92 -10.37 50.43
CA HIS A 565 -15.38 -11.29 49.42
C HIS A 565 -15.87 -11.03 47.98
N ALA A 566 -16.31 -9.83 47.66
CA ALA A 566 -16.60 -9.46 46.27
C ALA A 566 -15.30 -9.15 45.54
N ARG A 567 -15.04 -9.88 44.44
CA ARG A 567 -13.87 -9.67 43.59
C ARG A 567 -14.18 -8.62 42.54
N LEU A 568 -13.41 -7.54 42.54
CA LEU A 568 -13.57 -6.42 41.61
C LEU A 568 -12.29 -6.24 40.79
N GLN A 569 -12.47 -5.98 39.51
CA GLN A 569 -11.42 -5.53 38.61
C GLN A 569 -11.49 -4.01 38.51
N LEU A 570 -10.40 -3.35 38.90
CA LEU A 570 -10.27 -1.91 38.82
C LEU A 570 -9.40 -1.55 37.63
N GLN A 571 -9.88 -0.64 36.79
CA GLN A 571 -9.08 0.03 35.78
C GLN A 571 -8.83 1.46 36.23
N LEU A 572 -7.60 1.76 36.63
CA LEU A 572 -7.19 3.07 37.12
C LEU A 572 -6.23 3.73 36.14
N SER A 573 -6.35 5.05 35.98
CA SER A 573 -5.41 5.89 35.26
C SER A 573 -4.79 6.88 36.25
N TYR A 574 -3.47 6.95 36.28
CA TYR A 574 -2.72 7.83 37.15
C TYR A 574 -2.11 8.94 36.31
N ASN A 575 -2.44 10.20 36.61
CA ASN A 575 -1.79 11.36 35.98
C ASN A 575 -0.51 11.66 36.74
N TRP A 576 0.60 11.77 36.02
CA TRP A 576 1.93 11.87 36.58
C TRP A 576 2.81 12.86 35.82
N TYR A 577 3.79 13.42 36.52
CA TYR A 577 4.88 14.19 35.94
C TYR A 577 6.12 14.05 36.85
N PHE A 578 7.29 14.35 36.31
CA PHE A 578 8.53 14.43 37.08
C PHE A 578 8.81 15.88 37.47
N ASP A 579 8.99 16.12 38.76
CA ASP A 579 9.34 17.43 39.31
C ASP A 579 10.87 17.58 39.36
N VAL A 580 11.44 18.24 38.34
CA VAL A 580 12.89 18.40 38.18
C VAL A 580 13.26 19.77 37.61
N ASP A 581 14.23 20.42 38.27
CA ASP A 581 14.93 21.59 37.73
C ASP A 581 16.02 21.17 36.75
N ARG A 582 15.99 21.73 35.54
CA ARG A 582 16.89 21.36 34.43
C ARG A 582 18.36 21.68 34.67
N GLN A 583 18.68 22.46 35.71
CA GLN A 583 20.04 22.93 36.01
C GLN A 583 20.78 22.07 37.04
N ASP A 584 20.08 21.17 37.74
CA ASP A 584 20.69 20.36 38.80
C ASP A 584 20.99 18.93 38.31
N GLU A 585 22.28 18.66 38.06
CA GLU A 585 22.77 17.35 37.61
C GLU A 585 22.52 16.23 38.65
N GLN A 586 22.50 16.55 39.95
CA GLN A 586 22.27 15.55 40.98
C GLN A 586 20.82 15.09 41.01
N ILE A 587 19.88 16.00 40.74
CA ILE A 587 18.45 15.69 40.62
C ILE A 587 18.19 14.93 39.31
N ALA A 588 18.86 15.31 38.21
CA ALA A 588 18.73 14.62 36.94
C ALA A 588 19.19 13.15 37.03
N ALA A 589 20.24 12.85 37.80
CA ALA A 589 20.67 11.47 38.04
C ALA A 589 19.63 10.64 38.82
N ARG A 590 18.81 11.25 39.69
CA ARG A 590 17.75 10.55 40.45
C ARG A 590 16.64 10.02 39.56
N LEU A 591 16.37 10.65 38.42
CA LEU A 591 15.35 10.20 37.47
C LEU A 591 15.58 8.76 36.98
N PHE A 592 16.85 8.38 36.81
CA PHE A 592 17.26 7.08 36.29
C PHE A 592 17.56 6.05 37.39
N GLN A 593 17.44 6.40 38.68
CA GLN A 593 17.67 5.46 39.79
C GLN A 593 16.64 4.34 39.84
N VAL A 594 15.42 4.60 39.37
CA VAL A 594 14.34 3.61 39.29
C VAL A 594 14.24 3.14 37.84
N PRO A 595 14.68 1.91 37.49
CA PRO A 595 14.71 1.44 36.10
C PRO A 595 13.31 1.34 35.46
N ASP A 596 12.30 0.97 36.26
CA ASP A 596 10.91 0.85 35.82
C ASP A 596 9.98 1.66 36.75
N PHE A 597 9.96 2.98 36.55
CA PHE A 597 9.13 3.87 37.36
C PHE A 597 7.62 3.59 37.18
N VAL A 598 7.19 3.17 35.99
CA VAL A 598 5.77 2.86 35.70
C VAL A 598 5.34 1.63 36.47
N GLY A 599 6.16 0.57 36.43
CA GLY A 599 5.88 -0.67 37.15
C GLY A 599 5.88 -0.47 38.66
N ASP A 600 6.88 0.26 39.19
CA ASP A 600 6.98 0.51 40.63
C ASP A 600 5.84 1.40 41.14
N ALA A 601 5.48 2.45 40.39
CA ALA A 601 4.36 3.32 40.72
C ALA A 601 3.02 2.56 40.73
N CYS A 602 2.70 1.84 39.64
CA CYS A 602 1.47 1.04 39.56
C CYS A 602 1.41 -0.03 40.66
N LYS A 603 2.52 -0.72 40.95
CA LYS A 603 2.58 -1.75 41.99
C LYS A 603 2.35 -1.16 43.39
N ALA A 604 2.98 -0.03 43.69
CA ALA A 604 2.81 0.67 44.97
C ALA A 604 1.35 1.14 45.16
N ILE A 605 0.75 1.75 44.14
CA ILE A 605 -0.63 2.21 44.18
C ILE A 605 -1.60 1.03 44.30
N ALA A 606 -1.44 0.00 43.46
CA ALA A 606 -2.28 -1.19 43.50
C ALA A 606 -2.22 -1.88 44.86
N SER A 607 -1.07 -1.87 45.54
CA SER A 607 -0.95 -2.40 46.90
C SER A 607 -1.72 -1.56 47.93
N ARG A 608 -1.69 -0.23 47.83
CA ARG A 608 -2.42 0.68 48.72
C ARG A 608 -3.93 0.55 48.53
N VAL A 609 -4.39 0.52 47.28
CA VAL A 609 -5.81 0.35 46.94
C VAL A 609 -6.31 -1.02 47.42
N ARG A 610 -5.56 -2.11 47.16
CA ARG A 610 -5.92 -3.44 47.67
C ARG A 610 -6.07 -3.48 49.19
N GLY A 611 -5.15 -2.83 49.92
CA GLY A 611 -5.22 -2.75 51.38
C GLY A 611 -6.44 -1.99 51.90
N ALA A 612 -6.81 -0.88 51.25
CA ALA A 612 -7.97 -0.09 51.66
C ALA A 612 -9.31 -0.77 51.32
N VAL A 613 -9.43 -1.34 50.12
CA VAL A 613 -10.68 -1.99 49.67
C VAL A 613 -11.01 -3.24 50.50
N ALA A 614 -9.99 -3.97 50.96
CA ALA A 614 -10.19 -5.16 51.80
C ALA A 614 -10.85 -4.84 53.15
N GLY A 615 -10.79 -3.58 53.62
CA GLY A 615 -11.45 -3.15 54.86
C GLY A 615 -12.91 -2.71 54.70
N GLU A 616 -13.39 -2.53 53.47
CA GLU A 616 -14.69 -1.94 53.16
C GLU A 616 -15.66 -2.99 52.59
N LYS A 617 -16.97 -2.80 52.73
CA LYS A 617 -17.98 -3.67 52.11
C LYS A 617 -18.22 -3.29 50.65
N PHE A 618 -18.72 -4.21 49.83
CA PHE A 618 -18.97 -3.96 48.40
C PHE A 618 -19.89 -2.75 48.13
N ASP A 619 -21.03 -2.63 48.80
CA ASP A 619 -21.98 -1.51 48.57
C ASP A 619 -21.37 -0.16 48.98
N GLU A 620 -20.63 -0.12 50.08
CA GLU A 620 -19.94 1.09 50.55
C GLU A 620 -18.83 1.51 49.59
N PHE A 621 -18.05 0.54 49.11
CA PHE A 621 -17.05 0.76 48.07
C PHE A 621 -17.69 1.19 46.73
N HIS A 622 -18.79 0.58 46.31
CA HIS A 622 -19.45 0.92 45.04
C HIS A 622 -19.98 2.36 45.05
N ARG A 623 -20.55 2.83 46.17
CA ARG A 623 -21.04 4.21 46.30
C ARG A 623 -19.92 5.25 46.47
N ASN A 624 -18.85 4.89 47.19
CA ASN A 624 -17.78 5.82 47.60
C ASN A 624 -16.41 5.52 46.97
N SER A 625 -16.37 4.76 45.88
CA SER A 625 -15.14 4.26 45.22
C SER A 625 -14.12 5.37 44.97
N ALA A 626 -14.58 6.52 44.46
CA ALA A 626 -13.74 7.70 44.22
C ALA A 626 -13.05 8.22 45.49
N ARG A 627 -13.78 8.33 46.60
CA ARG A 627 -13.23 8.83 47.87
C ARG A 627 -12.25 7.82 48.48
N ILE A 628 -12.62 6.54 48.51
CA ILE A 628 -11.82 5.47 49.14
C ILE A 628 -10.48 5.30 48.41
N ILE A 629 -10.50 5.26 47.07
CA ILE A 629 -9.28 5.10 46.26
C ILE A 629 -8.36 6.32 46.41
N ARG A 630 -8.90 7.55 46.35
CA ARG A 630 -8.09 8.76 46.52
C ARG A 630 -7.49 8.84 47.93
N GLN A 631 -8.27 8.55 48.96
CA GLN A 631 -7.80 8.52 50.35
C GLN A 631 -6.70 7.46 50.56
N ALA A 632 -6.83 6.29 49.95
CA ALA A 632 -5.85 5.21 50.05
C ALA A 632 -4.49 5.56 49.42
N VAL A 633 -4.51 6.30 48.30
CA VAL A 633 -3.28 6.60 47.55
C VAL A 633 -2.61 7.86 48.05
N PHE A 634 -3.35 8.98 48.15
CA PHE A 634 -2.80 10.27 48.56
C PHE A 634 -2.59 10.37 50.08
N GLY A 635 -3.38 9.64 50.87
CA GLY A 635 -3.40 9.77 52.32
C GLY A 635 -4.18 11.00 52.79
N ILE A 636 -4.19 11.20 54.11
CA ILE A 636 -4.90 12.29 54.77
C ILE A 636 -3.86 13.25 55.36
N ASP A 637 -4.12 14.55 55.27
CA ASP A 637 -3.36 15.60 55.95
C ASP A 637 -3.67 15.70 57.44
N ALA A 638 -2.84 16.44 58.17
CA ALA A 638 -3.00 16.67 59.62
C ALA A 638 -4.35 17.32 59.99
N GLU A 639 -5.03 17.93 59.02
CA GLU A 639 -6.33 18.62 59.13
C GLU A 639 -7.52 17.74 58.70
N GLY A 640 -7.28 16.48 58.28
CA GLY A 640 -8.34 15.56 57.88
C GLY A 640 -8.74 15.60 56.41
N HIS A 641 -8.13 16.47 55.59
CA HIS A 641 -8.36 16.54 54.14
C HIS A 641 -7.49 15.54 53.36
N ILE A 642 -7.97 15.10 52.19
CA ILE A 642 -7.19 14.22 51.29
C ILE A 642 -6.13 15.06 50.59
N ARG A 643 -4.88 14.59 50.57
CA ARG A 643 -3.79 15.26 49.83
C ARG A 643 -4.06 15.32 48.34
N ASP A 644 -3.57 16.37 47.69
CA ASP A 644 -3.72 16.57 46.24
C ASP A 644 -2.65 15.85 45.41
N GLU A 645 -1.48 15.54 46.00
CA GLU A 645 -0.39 14.88 45.28
C GLU A 645 0.27 13.76 46.09
N PHE A 646 0.77 12.76 45.37
CA PHE A 646 1.58 11.67 45.92
C PHE A 646 2.96 11.67 45.27
N ARG A 647 4.00 11.93 46.07
CA ARG A 647 5.39 12.09 45.59
C ARG A 647 6.27 10.90 45.96
N PHE A 648 6.90 10.29 44.97
CA PHE A 648 7.97 9.31 45.16
C PHE A 648 9.31 10.02 45.35
N ARG A 649 9.89 9.90 46.54
CA ARG A 649 11.16 10.59 46.88
C ARG A 649 12.39 10.04 46.14
N THR A 650 12.31 8.82 45.62
CA THR A 650 13.44 8.14 44.98
C THR A 650 13.78 8.74 43.61
N ASN A 651 12.77 9.05 42.81
CA ASN A 651 12.93 9.53 41.43
C ASN A 651 12.16 10.83 41.15
N ASN A 652 11.60 11.49 42.17
CA ASN A 652 10.78 12.69 42.06
C ASN A 652 9.55 12.56 41.14
N LEU A 653 9.02 11.35 40.99
CA LEU A 653 7.74 11.14 40.31
C LEU A 653 6.61 11.67 41.19
N VAL A 654 5.77 12.54 40.63
CA VAL A 654 4.59 13.10 41.28
C VAL A 654 3.35 12.57 40.58
N ILE A 655 2.42 12.01 41.36
CA ILE A 655 1.08 11.65 40.91
C ILE A 655 0.13 12.74 41.36
N THR A 656 -0.60 13.33 40.42
CA THR A 656 -1.50 14.48 40.65
C THR A 656 -2.96 14.08 40.76
N ASN A 657 -3.38 13.08 39.98
CA ASN A 657 -4.77 12.66 39.94
C ASN A 657 -4.89 11.17 39.61
N ILE A 658 -6.00 10.57 40.06
CA ILE A 658 -6.33 9.17 39.83
C ILE A 658 -7.73 9.12 39.24
N ASP A 659 -7.82 8.75 37.97
CA ASP A 659 -9.07 8.58 37.26
C ASP A 659 -9.48 7.10 37.29
N ILE A 660 -10.63 6.83 37.90
CA ILE A 660 -11.22 5.49 37.94
C ILE A 660 -12.01 5.31 36.65
N GLN A 661 -11.47 4.50 35.72
CA GLN A 661 -12.09 4.29 34.41
C GLN A 661 -13.20 3.25 34.48
N SER A 662 -12.97 2.14 35.19
CA SER A 662 -14.00 1.12 35.41
C SER A 662 -13.79 0.39 36.73
N VAL A 663 -14.91 -0.05 37.31
CA VAL A 663 -15.00 -0.92 38.49
C VAL A 663 -15.98 -2.03 38.14
N GLU A 664 -15.47 -3.21 37.82
CA GLU A 664 -16.30 -4.32 37.35
C GLU A 664 -16.17 -5.53 38.28
N PRO A 665 -17.27 -6.19 38.67
CA PRO A 665 -17.20 -7.48 39.33
C PRO A 665 -16.55 -8.52 38.40
N VAL A 666 -15.60 -9.28 38.94
CA VAL A 666 -14.95 -10.38 38.20
C VAL A 666 -15.91 -11.57 38.07
N ASP A 667 -16.76 -11.79 39.07
CA ASP A 667 -17.68 -12.92 39.09
C ASP A 667 -18.98 -12.58 38.31
N GLU A 668 -19.35 -13.41 37.32
CA GLU A 668 -20.55 -13.18 36.53
C GLU A 668 -21.85 -13.24 37.35
N GLU A 669 -21.86 -13.97 38.46
CA GLU A 669 -23.04 -14.13 39.33
C GLU A 669 -23.35 -12.84 40.12
N THR A 670 -22.33 -12.14 40.61
CA THR A 670 -22.49 -10.83 41.25
C THR A 670 -22.93 -9.77 40.24
N LEU A 671 -22.40 -9.81 39.00
CA LEU A 671 -22.86 -8.94 37.92
C LEU A 671 -24.34 -9.16 37.57
N LYS A 672 -24.79 -10.42 37.43
CA LYS A 672 -26.21 -10.76 37.20
C LYS A 672 -27.10 -10.29 38.35
N SER A 673 -26.62 -10.41 39.58
CA SER A 673 -27.35 -9.95 40.77
C SER A 673 -27.50 -8.43 40.80
N LEU A 674 -26.46 -7.69 40.43
CA LEU A 674 -26.50 -6.23 40.26
C LEU A 674 -27.48 -5.81 39.15
N GLN A 675 -27.43 -6.46 37.99
CA GLN A 675 -28.36 -6.19 36.88
C GLN A 675 -29.82 -6.39 37.30
N LYS A 676 -30.11 -7.46 38.04
CA LYS A 676 -31.44 -7.73 38.59
C LYS A 676 -31.89 -6.65 39.58
N SER A 677 -30.97 -6.13 40.40
CA SER A 677 -31.24 -5.02 41.32
C SER A 677 -31.58 -3.72 40.57
N VAL A 678 -30.83 -3.39 39.50
CA VAL A 678 -31.12 -2.22 38.65
C VAL A 678 -32.46 -2.35 37.95
N GLN A 679 -32.78 -3.54 37.42
CA GLN A 679 -34.08 -3.81 36.79
C GLN A 679 -35.23 -3.61 37.77
N LEU A 680 -35.09 -4.10 39.01
CA LEU A 680 -36.06 -3.88 40.08
C LEU A 680 -36.19 -2.40 40.43
N ALA A 681 -35.08 -1.65 40.50
CA ALA A 681 -35.12 -0.21 40.78
C ALA A 681 -35.87 0.55 39.68
N ILE A 682 -35.63 0.25 38.40
CA ILE A 682 -36.36 0.83 37.27
C ILE A 682 -37.85 0.48 37.37
N GLN A 683 -38.18 -0.79 37.63
CA GLN A 683 -39.57 -1.22 37.81
C GLN A 683 -40.26 -0.43 38.93
N ILE A 684 -39.61 -0.28 40.09
CA ILE A 684 -40.14 0.51 41.20
C ILE A 684 -40.37 1.97 40.80
N THR A 685 -39.45 2.59 40.08
CA THR A 685 -39.64 3.98 39.60
C THR A 685 -40.77 4.11 38.59
N THR A 686 -40.92 3.14 37.67
CA THR A 686 -41.99 3.11 36.68
C THR A 686 -43.34 2.89 37.35
N ASP A 687 -43.44 1.93 38.27
CA ASP A 687 -44.66 1.65 39.03
C ASP A 687 -45.05 2.85 39.90
N ALA A 688 -44.07 3.54 40.50
CA ALA A 688 -44.32 4.76 41.25
C ALA A 688 -44.79 5.92 40.36
N GLN A 689 -44.22 6.09 39.16
CA GLN A 689 -44.67 7.07 38.18
C GLN A 689 -46.08 6.74 37.65
N GLU A 690 -46.36 5.47 37.33
CA GLU A 690 -47.69 5.03 36.90
C GLU A 690 -48.73 5.27 38.00
N ALA A 691 -48.40 4.91 39.25
CA ALA A 691 -49.27 5.16 40.39
C ALA A 691 -49.50 6.65 40.63
N ALA A 692 -48.47 7.50 40.47
CA ALA A 692 -48.62 8.95 40.57
C ALA A 692 -49.52 9.51 39.45
N ALA A 693 -49.29 9.09 38.21
CA ALA A 693 -50.10 9.50 37.06
C ALA A 693 -51.57 9.06 37.19
N ARG A 694 -51.84 7.83 37.67
CA ARG A 694 -53.19 7.36 37.97
C ARG A 694 -53.86 8.21 39.05
N ARG A 695 -53.16 8.50 40.16
CA ARG A 695 -53.69 9.35 41.23
C ARG A 695 -53.99 10.77 40.75
N ASP A 696 -53.14 11.33 39.89
CA ASP A 696 -53.39 12.63 39.29
C ASP A 696 -54.59 12.61 38.33
N ALA A 697 -54.74 11.57 37.51
CA ALA A 697 -55.90 11.39 36.65
C ALA A 697 -57.20 11.26 37.47
N GLU A 698 -57.21 10.44 38.53
CA GLU A 698 -58.35 10.30 39.45
C GLU A 698 -58.69 11.63 40.14
N ARG A 699 -57.68 12.39 40.58
CA ARG A 699 -57.89 13.73 41.16
C ARG A 699 -58.54 14.69 40.17
N ILE A 700 -58.07 14.73 38.93
CA ILE A 700 -58.64 15.57 37.87
C ILE A 700 -60.08 15.15 37.56
N GLU A 701 -60.34 13.84 37.45
CA GLU A 701 -61.68 13.31 37.23
C GLU A 701 -62.64 13.70 38.35
N GLN A 702 -62.19 13.58 39.62
CA GLN A 702 -63.00 13.92 40.77
C GLN A 702 -63.25 15.43 40.89
N GLN A 703 -62.26 16.26 40.54
CA GLN A 703 -62.44 17.72 40.43
C GLN A 703 -63.43 18.09 39.32
N ALA A 704 -63.36 17.42 38.17
CA ALA A 704 -64.29 17.63 37.07
C ALA A 704 -65.72 17.22 37.46
N LYS A 705 -65.91 16.07 38.10
CA LYS A 705 -67.21 15.61 38.64
C LYS A 705 -67.77 16.59 39.66
N ALA A 706 -66.97 17.00 40.64
CA ALA A 706 -67.39 17.97 41.65
C ALA A 706 -67.75 19.34 41.04
N ARG A 707 -67.05 19.78 39.99
CA ARG A 707 -67.37 21.02 39.27
C ARG A 707 -68.67 20.90 38.49
N LEU A 708 -68.89 19.79 37.80
CA LEU A 708 -70.13 19.48 37.09
C LEU A 708 -71.31 19.46 38.07
N GLU A 709 -71.20 18.75 39.19
CA GLU A 709 -72.25 18.69 40.23
C GLU A 709 -72.56 20.06 40.81
N ARG A 710 -71.54 20.88 41.13
CA ARG A 710 -71.78 22.27 41.55
C ARG A 710 -72.51 23.07 40.48
N GLN A 711 -72.14 22.92 39.21
CA GLN A 711 -72.80 23.62 38.12
C GLN A 711 -74.27 23.19 37.99
N VAL A 712 -74.56 21.90 38.09
CA VAL A 712 -75.93 21.37 38.14
C VAL A 712 -76.71 21.96 39.32
N ILE A 713 -76.11 22.05 40.51
CA ILE A 713 -76.76 22.66 41.68
C ILE A 713 -77.01 24.16 41.47
N VAL A 714 -76.08 24.88 40.86
CA VAL A 714 -76.25 26.31 40.55
C VAL A 714 -77.36 26.51 39.53
N ASP A 715 -77.41 25.68 38.48
CA ASP A 715 -78.46 25.73 37.46
C ASP A 715 -79.83 25.37 38.06
N GLN A 716 -79.90 24.34 38.91
CA GLN A 716 -81.11 23.99 39.67
C GLN A 716 -81.51 25.11 40.63
N GLY A 717 -80.55 25.74 41.32
CA GLY A 717 -80.79 26.87 42.20
C GLY A 717 -81.35 28.08 41.44
N ALA A 718 -80.80 28.40 40.27
CA ALA A 718 -81.32 29.45 39.40
C ALA A 718 -82.74 29.12 38.90
N ALA A 719 -83.00 27.87 38.53
CA ALA A 719 -84.33 27.41 38.15
C ALA A 719 -85.33 27.50 39.32
N GLU A 720 -84.93 27.13 40.55
CA GLU A 720 -85.76 27.25 41.74
C GLU A 720 -86.01 28.71 42.15
N VAL A 721 -85.07 29.64 41.90
CA VAL A 721 -85.29 31.08 42.09
C VAL A 721 -86.37 31.61 41.12
N GLU A 722 -86.30 31.26 39.85
CA GLU A 722 -87.34 31.65 38.87
C GLU A 722 -88.67 30.96 39.16
N LYS A 723 -88.64 29.70 39.60
CA LYS A 723 -89.83 28.96 40.02
C LYS A 723 -90.47 29.56 41.27
N LYS A 724 -89.67 30.05 42.22
CA LYS A 724 -90.17 30.79 43.39
C LYS A 724 -90.90 32.07 42.94
N LYS A 725 -90.33 32.84 42.02
CA LYS A 725 -91.03 34.03 41.46
C LYS A 725 -92.34 33.65 40.79
N LEU A 726 -92.35 32.56 40.02
CA LEU A 726 -93.57 32.04 39.41
C LEU A 726 -94.60 31.62 40.46
N LEU A 727 -94.18 30.96 41.53
CA LEU A 727 -95.06 30.59 42.65
C LEU A 727 -95.56 31.81 43.44
N GLU A 728 -94.74 32.85 43.64
CA GLU A 728 -95.15 34.12 44.23
C GLU A 728 -96.22 34.80 43.37
N LEU A 729 -96.01 34.90 42.05
CA LEU A 729 -97.01 35.44 41.12
C LEU A 729 -98.28 34.58 41.07
N GLN A 730 -98.15 33.25 41.16
CA GLN A 730 -99.31 32.36 41.24
C GLN A 730 -100.07 32.53 42.56
N ALA A 731 -99.37 32.71 43.68
CA ALA A 731 -99.99 32.96 44.98
C ALA A 731 -100.64 34.34 45.03
N GLU A 732 -100.02 35.37 44.44
CA GLU A 732 -100.63 36.70 44.26
C GLU A 732 -101.88 36.61 43.40
N ASN A 733 -101.82 35.92 42.25
CA ASN A 733 -103.00 35.70 41.41
C ASN A 733 -104.11 34.94 42.16
N ALA A 734 -103.76 33.89 42.90
CA ALA A 734 -104.72 33.13 43.70
C ALA A 734 -105.31 33.97 44.85
N ALA A 735 -104.52 34.86 45.47
CA ALA A 735 -104.98 35.79 46.48
C ALA A 735 -105.91 36.86 45.88
N ILE A 736 -105.59 37.38 44.70
CA ILE A 736 -106.46 38.30 43.94
C ILE A 736 -107.76 37.59 43.54
N GLU A 737 -107.69 36.35 43.08
CA GLU A 737 -108.86 35.56 42.71
C GLU A 737 -109.75 35.28 43.93
N SER A 738 -109.17 34.84 45.04
CA SER A 738 -109.89 34.57 46.29
C SER A 738 -110.50 35.85 46.90
N THR A 739 -109.75 36.95 46.92
CA THR A 739 -110.26 38.25 47.39
C THR A 739 -111.30 38.82 46.43
N GLY A 740 -111.13 38.66 45.12
CA GLY A 740 -112.10 39.01 44.10
C GLY A 740 -113.41 38.24 44.27
N GLN A 741 -113.34 36.92 44.48
CA GLN A 741 -114.50 36.08 44.73
C GLN A 741 -115.19 36.46 46.06
N ALA A 742 -114.44 36.60 47.15
CA ALA A 742 -115.00 36.97 48.45
C ALA A 742 -115.61 38.37 48.46
N THR A 743 -114.98 39.35 47.80
CA THR A 743 -115.54 40.71 47.67
C THR A 743 -116.75 40.76 46.76
N ALA A 744 -116.76 39.99 45.66
CA ALA A 744 -117.93 39.85 44.79
C ALA A 744 -119.11 39.19 45.54
N GLU A 745 -118.87 38.09 46.26
CA GLU A 745 -119.88 37.42 47.08
C GLU A 745 -120.38 38.32 48.22
N ALA A 746 -119.49 39.04 48.91
CA ALA A 746 -119.87 39.97 49.96
C ALA A 746 -120.69 41.14 49.42
N ARG A 747 -120.32 41.72 48.26
CA ARG A 747 -121.10 42.77 47.60
C ARG A 747 -122.47 42.25 47.14
N ALA A 748 -122.52 41.05 46.57
CA ALA A 748 -123.77 40.41 46.16
C ALA A 748 -124.70 40.16 47.36
N LYS A 749 -124.17 39.63 48.47
CA LYS A 749 -124.94 39.46 49.73
C LYS A 749 -125.37 40.79 50.33
N ALA A 750 -124.52 41.81 50.33
CA ALA A 750 -124.88 43.14 50.83
C ALA A 750 -125.99 43.79 49.98
N GLN A 751 -125.91 43.68 48.65
CA GLN A 751 -126.98 44.14 47.77
C GLN A 751 -128.27 43.34 47.94
N ALA A 752 -128.18 42.01 48.09
CA ALA A 752 -129.35 41.18 48.38
C ALA A 752 -130.02 41.59 49.71
N ALA A 753 -129.23 41.77 50.77
CA ALA A 753 -129.73 42.24 52.07
C ALA A 753 -130.30 43.67 52.01
N GLN A 754 -129.71 44.55 51.19
CA GLN A 754 -130.26 45.89 50.97
C GLN A 754 -131.64 45.81 50.29
N ILE A 755 -131.76 45.00 49.23
CA ILE A 755 -133.03 44.79 48.53
C ILE A 755 -134.06 44.15 49.47
N GLU A 756 -133.69 43.14 50.27
CA GLU A 756 -134.57 42.53 51.27
C GLU A 756 -135.00 43.54 52.33
N GLY A 757 -134.11 44.42 52.79
CA GLY A 757 -134.42 45.49 53.73
C GLY A 757 -135.41 46.51 53.15
N GLU A 758 -135.18 46.95 51.92
CA GLU A 758 -136.11 47.84 51.19
C GLU A 758 -137.47 47.15 50.99
N LEU A 759 -137.47 45.87 50.59
CA LEU A 759 -138.68 45.09 50.40
C LEU A 759 -139.45 44.93 51.72
N ALA A 760 -138.77 44.64 52.83
CA ALA A 760 -139.38 44.52 54.16
C ALA A 760 -140.02 45.83 54.61
N VAL A 761 -139.37 46.98 54.37
CA VAL A 761 -139.96 48.30 54.65
C VAL A 761 -141.20 48.53 53.80
N THR A 762 -141.15 48.24 52.50
CA THR A 762 -142.32 48.39 51.62
C THR A 762 -143.46 47.44 52.00
N LEU A 763 -143.15 46.20 52.38
CA LEU A 763 -144.13 45.22 52.84
C LEU A 763 -144.78 45.70 54.15
N ALA A 764 -143.99 46.16 55.12
CA ALA A 764 -144.50 46.72 56.37
C ALA A 764 -145.37 47.97 56.14
N GLN A 765 -145.02 48.82 55.17
CA GLN A 765 -145.87 49.95 54.77
C GLN A 765 -147.20 49.48 54.19
N GLN A 766 -147.21 48.49 53.30
CA GLN A 766 -148.44 47.94 52.74
C GLN A 766 -149.28 47.19 53.78
N GLU A 767 -148.66 46.46 54.70
CA GLU A 767 -149.36 45.81 55.82
C GLU A 767 -149.96 46.84 56.78
N ALA A 768 -149.24 47.92 57.11
CA ALA A 768 -149.77 49.01 57.93
C ALA A 768 -150.94 49.71 57.23
N GLU A 769 -150.86 49.92 55.92
CA GLU A 769 -151.96 50.50 55.15
C GLU A 769 -153.17 49.56 55.07
N ALA A 770 -152.94 48.25 54.87
CA ALA A 770 -153.99 47.23 54.92
C ALA A 770 -154.63 47.12 56.30
N ALA A 771 -153.84 47.19 57.38
CA ALA A 771 -154.32 47.20 58.75
C ALA A 771 -155.14 48.47 59.04
N ARG A 772 -154.70 49.64 58.58
CA ARG A 772 -155.46 50.89 58.68
C ARG A 772 -156.82 50.76 58.01
N ILE A 773 -156.87 50.24 56.77
CA ILE A 773 -158.14 50.04 56.05
C ILE A 773 -159.05 49.05 56.79
N ARG A 774 -158.51 47.93 57.30
CA ARG A 774 -159.29 46.95 58.08
C ARG A 774 -159.87 47.57 59.36
N GLN A 775 -159.06 48.30 60.12
CA GLN A 775 -159.49 48.97 61.34
C GLN A 775 -160.53 50.07 61.06
N GLU A 776 -160.38 50.81 59.96
CA GLU A 776 -161.35 51.83 59.55
C GLU A 776 -162.69 51.20 59.13
N ALA A 777 -162.67 50.04 58.46
CA ALA A 777 -163.88 49.27 58.15
C ALA A 777 -164.55 48.70 59.41
N GLU A 778 -163.78 48.15 60.36
CA GLU A 778 -164.27 47.68 61.66
C GLU A 778 -164.90 48.83 62.46
N LEU A 779 -164.23 49.99 62.55
CA LEU A 779 -164.76 51.17 63.23
C LEU A 779 -166.10 51.64 62.62
N ASN A 780 -166.19 51.62 61.28
CA ASN A 780 -167.43 51.98 60.58
C ASN A 780 -168.56 50.97 60.86
N GLN A 781 -168.27 49.66 60.88
CA GLN A 781 -169.25 48.65 61.29
C GLN A 781 -169.69 48.84 62.74
N LEU A 782 -168.76 49.13 63.65
CA LEU A 782 -169.03 49.28 65.08
C LEU A 782 -169.84 50.55 65.36
N ARG A 783 -169.53 51.66 64.68
CA ARG A 783 -170.36 52.89 64.71
C ARG A 783 -171.78 52.64 64.21
N ALA A 784 -171.93 51.95 63.07
CA ALA A 784 -173.26 51.63 62.55
C ALA A 784 -174.06 50.71 63.49
N ARG A 785 -173.39 49.74 64.14
CA ARG A 785 -173.99 48.87 65.16
C ARG A 785 -174.43 49.67 66.39
N GLN A 786 -173.58 50.55 66.91
CA GLN A 786 -173.90 51.40 68.07
C GLN A 786 -175.02 52.40 67.75
N GLU A 787 -175.06 53.00 66.57
CA GLU A 787 -176.17 53.87 66.16
C GLU A 787 -177.49 53.09 66.09
N ALA A 788 -177.49 51.88 65.52
CA ALA A 788 -178.67 51.01 65.49
C ALA A 788 -179.14 50.62 66.91
N GLU A 789 -178.21 50.35 67.82
CA GLU A 789 -178.52 50.00 69.21
C GLU A 789 -179.05 51.22 69.99
N LEU A 790 -178.47 52.41 69.80
CA LEU A 790 -178.94 53.66 70.40
C LEU A 790 -180.35 54.01 69.93
N THR A 791 -180.64 53.87 68.62
CA THR A 791 -181.99 54.12 68.09
C THR A 791 -183.01 53.12 68.62
N HIS A 792 -182.63 51.83 68.73
CA HIS A 792 -183.48 50.80 69.35
C HIS A 792 -183.74 51.09 70.84
N GLN A 793 -182.71 51.47 71.60
CA GLN A 793 -182.84 51.79 73.03
C GLN A 793 -183.69 53.05 73.25
N GLN A 794 -183.52 54.09 72.41
CA GLN A 794 -184.37 55.28 72.43
C GLN A 794 -185.83 54.93 72.14
N ALA A 795 -186.08 54.04 71.17
CA ALA A 795 -187.42 53.57 70.86
C ALA A 795 -188.05 52.80 72.03
N ILE A 796 -187.30 51.90 72.69
CA ILE A 796 -187.77 51.17 73.89
C ILE A 796 -188.11 52.15 75.01
N ASN A 797 -187.21 53.08 75.33
CA ASN A 797 -187.43 54.03 76.41
C ASN A 797 -188.65 54.91 76.16
N ASN A 798 -188.84 55.37 74.92
CA ASN A 798 -190.05 56.12 74.55
C ASN A 798 -191.32 55.27 74.73
N LEU A 799 -191.27 53.98 74.38
CA LEU A 799 -192.38 53.05 74.54
C LEU A 799 -192.69 52.78 76.03
N GLU A 800 -191.67 52.70 76.89
CA GLU A 800 -191.84 52.57 78.33
C GLU A 800 -192.47 53.82 78.96
N VAL A 801 -192.04 55.01 78.53
CA VAL A 801 -192.65 56.28 78.95
C VAL A 801 -194.12 56.33 78.52
N GLU A 802 -194.42 56.01 77.25
CA GLU A 802 -195.80 56.00 76.75
C GLU A 802 -196.68 54.98 77.50
N LYS A 803 -196.14 53.79 77.78
CA LYS A 803 -196.83 52.76 78.57
C LYS A 803 -197.11 53.26 79.99
N ALA A 804 -196.13 53.88 80.65
CA ALA A 804 -196.29 54.40 82.00
C ALA A 804 -197.33 55.54 82.05
N GLU A 805 -197.31 56.45 81.08
CA GLU A 805 -198.31 57.51 80.95
C GLU A 805 -199.72 56.94 80.76
N ARG A 806 -199.91 55.96 79.87
CA ARG A 806 -201.22 55.32 79.67
C ARG A 806 -201.71 54.59 80.92
N ILE A 807 -200.83 53.87 81.61
CA ILE A 807 -201.21 53.18 82.86
C ILE A 807 -201.59 54.19 83.94
N ALA A 808 -200.88 55.31 84.05
CA ALA A 808 -201.23 56.37 84.99
C ALA A 808 -202.58 57.02 84.67
N GLN A 809 -202.88 57.24 83.38
CA GLN A 809 -204.18 57.75 82.94
C GLN A 809 -205.31 56.76 83.23
N ILE A 810 -205.09 55.47 82.92
CA ILE A 810 -206.08 54.41 83.15
C ILE A 810 -206.36 54.24 84.65
N THR A 811 -205.33 54.21 85.50
CA THR A 811 -205.50 54.06 86.95
C THR A 811 -206.16 55.29 87.58
N GLY A 812 -205.84 56.50 87.09
CA GLY A 812 -206.57 57.72 87.46
C GLY A 812 -208.06 57.63 87.11
N ALA A 813 -208.38 57.13 85.92
CA ALA A 813 -209.76 56.95 85.47
C ALA A 813 -210.49 55.82 86.23
N GLU A 814 -209.82 54.70 86.49
CA GLU A 814 -210.32 53.57 87.27
C GLU A 814 -210.67 54.01 88.71
N PHE A 815 -209.89 54.93 89.30
CA PHE A 815 -210.16 55.47 90.64
C PHE A 815 -211.33 56.45 90.64
N GLN A 816 -211.39 57.36 89.66
CA GLN A 816 -212.45 58.36 89.58
C GLN A 816 -213.83 57.74 89.33
N GLN A 817 -213.91 56.72 88.46
CA GLN A 817 -215.15 55.98 88.20
C GLN A 817 -215.58 55.13 89.38
N LYS A 818 -214.64 54.46 90.06
CA LYS A 818 -214.93 53.67 91.28
C LYS A 818 -215.49 54.55 92.41
N VAL A 819 -215.09 55.80 92.53
CA VAL A 819 -215.61 56.70 93.59
C VAL A 819 -216.97 57.30 93.21
N ALA A 820 -217.20 57.65 91.95
CA ALA A 820 -218.45 58.29 91.50
C ALA A 820 -219.64 57.33 91.44
N ALA A 821 -219.45 56.10 90.99
CA ALA A 821 -220.54 55.15 90.77
C ALA A 821 -221.10 54.57 92.09
N ILE A 822 -220.26 54.44 93.10
CA ILE A 822 -220.73 53.93 94.39
C ILE A 822 -221.56 55.01 95.09
N GLY A 823 -221.29 56.31 94.91
CA GLY A 823 -222.06 57.39 95.53
C GLY A 823 -221.80 57.51 97.05
N PRO A 824 -221.75 58.73 97.62
CA PRO A 824 -221.21 58.93 98.97
C PRO A 824 -222.06 58.30 100.08
N GLU A 825 -223.38 58.32 99.93
CA GLU A 825 -224.28 57.64 100.88
C GLU A 825 -224.23 56.11 100.72
N THR A 826 -223.99 55.58 99.51
CA THR A 826 -223.83 54.13 99.29
C THR A 826 -222.44 53.63 99.68
N LEU A 827 -221.38 54.44 99.60
CA LEU A 827 -220.08 54.16 100.22
C LEU A 827 -220.21 54.07 101.75
N LYS A 828 -221.13 54.85 102.36
CA LYS A 828 -221.45 54.81 103.80
C LYS A 828 -222.31 53.59 104.18
N ALA A 829 -223.28 53.22 103.34
CA ALA A 829 -224.13 52.04 103.53
C ALA A 829 -223.39 50.72 103.25
N ILE A 830 -222.46 50.66 102.29
CA ILE A 830 -221.61 49.48 102.05
C ILE A 830 -220.58 49.31 103.17
N ALA A 831 -220.02 50.42 103.66
CA ALA A 831 -219.17 50.38 104.86
C ALA A 831 -219.93 49.87 106.11
N GLN A 832 -221.25 50.14 106.22
CA GLN A 832 -222.14 49.60 107.27
C GLN A 832 -222.78 48.25 106.94
N ALA A 833 -222.53 47.65 105.77
CA ALA A 833 -223.08 46.33 105.42
C ALA A 833 -222.30 45.15 106.04
N GLY A 834 -221.23 45.45 106.79
CA GLY A 834 -220.44 44.50 107.58
C GLY A 834 -221.17 43.66 108.66
N PRO A 835 -222.30 44.04 109.29
CA PRO A 835 -222.86 43.21 110.38
C PRO A 835 -223.98 42.22 109.97
N GLU A 836 -224.92 42.60 109.10
CA GLU A 836 -226.20 41.86 108.94
C GLU A 836 -226.16 40.72 107.90
N MET A 837 -225.36 40.81 106.83
CA MET A 837 -225.32 39.78 105.76
C MET A 837 -224.33 38.64 106.10
N GLN A 838 -223.24 38.96 106.80
CA GLN A 838 -222.36 38.00 107.45
C GLN A 838 -223.08 37.18 108.56
N ALA A 839 -224.26 37.56 109.06
CA ALA A 839 -225.11 36.69 109.90
C ALA A 839 -226.01 35.72 109.12
N ARG A 840 -226.41 36.00 107.86
CA ARG A 840 -227.42 35.20 107.11
C ARG A 840 -226.89 34.23 106.05
N LEU A 841 -225.73 34.48 105.44
CA LEU A 841 -225.18 33.54 104.43
C LEU A 841 -224.39 32.36 105.05
N LEU A 842 -224.19 32.35 106.37
CA LEU A 842 -223.69 31.20 107.13
C LEU A 842 -224.79 30.17 107.53
N GLU A 843 -226.10 30.45 107.60
CA GLU A 843 -227.12 29.50 108.16
C GLU A 843 -227.91 28.66 107.11
N GLY A 844 -228.01 29.03 105.82
CA GLY A 844 -228.96 28.40 104.88
C GLY A 844 -228.50 27.19 104.02
N LEU A 845 -227.19 26.96 103.81
CA LEU A 845 -226.64 25.83 103.00
C LEU A 845 -225.97 24.72 103.84
N GLY A 846 -225.86 24.92 105.15
CA GLY A 846 -225.71 23.85 106.12
C GLY A 846 -224.29 23.41 106.49
N ILE A 847 -224.29 22.67 107.60
CA ILE A 847 -223.48 21.47 107.74
C ILE A 847 -221.98 21.76 107.97
N GLN A 848 -221.61 21.60 109.26
CA GLN A 848 -220.32 21.15 109.82
C GLN A 848 -219.01 21.73 109.23
N SER A 849 -218.92 23.00 108.81
CA SER A 849 -217.66 23.51 108.22
C SER A 849 -216.82 24.38 109.17
N VAL A 850 -215.56 23.95 109.31
CA VAL A 850 -214.65 24.17 110.43
C VAL A 850 -213.64 25.29 110.19
N LEU A 851 -213.23 25.85 111.33
CA LEU A 851 -212.94 27.22 111.71
C LEU A 851 -211.64 27.23 112.54
N ILE A 852 -210.88 28.33 112.49
CA ILE A 852 -209.96 28.94 113.49
C ILE A 852 -209.20 30.06 112.70
N THR A 853 -209.69 31.29 112.49
CA THR A 853 -209.87 32.51 113.32
C THR A 853 -208.66 32.95 114.17
N ASP A 854 -207.98 34.03 113.74
CA ASP A 854 -207.69 35.18 114.60
C ASP A 854 -207.41 36.46 113.79
N GLY A 855 -207.72 37.59 114.41
CA GLY A 855 -208.75 38.49 113.95
C GLY A 855 -208.43 39.91 114.39
N LYS A 856 -207.18 40.30 114.19
CA LYS A 856 -206.82 41.69 113.92
C LYS A 856 -205.68 41.75 112.88
N ASN A 857 -205.82 41.42 111.59
CA ASN A 857 -207.00 41.04 110.79
C ASN A 857 -206.64 40.55 109.34
N PRO A 858 -206.61 39.26 108.97
CA PRO A 858 -205.81 38.14 109.49
C PRO A 858 -204.43 38.02 108.82
N ILE A 859 -203.51 37.33 109.48
CA ILE A 859 -202.16 36.98 109.01
C ILE A 859 -202.23 35.82 107.99
N ASN A 860 -201.50 35.86 106.86
CA ASN A 860 -201.32 34.72 105.95
C ASN A 860 -199.82 34.51 105.65
N LEU A 861 -199.17 33.66 106.45
CA LEU A 861 -197.73 33.36 106.46
C LEU A 861 -197.44 32.18 105.53
N PHE A 862 -196.66 32.34 104.44
CA PHE A 862 -195.82 31.27 103.85
C PHE A 862 -194.95 31.70 102.64
N SER A 863 -194.19 32.80 102.72
CA SER A 863 -192.86 32.87 102.05
C SER A 863 -192.13 34.18 102.30
N THR A 864 -191.75 34.39 103.56
CA THR A 864 -190.57 35.18 103.92
C THR A 864 -189.32 34.30 103.77
N ALA A 865 -188.66 34.36 102.61
CA ALA A 865 -187.26 34.02 102.39
C ALA A 865 -186.88 34.42 100.95
N ASN A 866 -185.63 34.85 100.74
CA ASN A 866 -184.96 35.04 99.44
C ASN A 866 -184.98 36.43 98.79
N GLY A 867 -185.53 37.47 99.42
CA GLY A 867 -185.59 38.81 98.82
C GLY A 867 -184.25 39.56 98.70
N LEU A 868 -183.22 39.06 99.38
CA LEU A 868 -181.81 39.46 99.27
C LEU A 868 -181.06 38.22 98.82
N ILE A 869 -180.26 38.38 97.75
CA ILE A 869 -179.26 37.42 97.28
C ILE A 869 -179.87 36.19 96.58
N SER A 870 -179.93 36.22 95.25
CA SER A 870 -179.68 35.03 94.43
C SER A 870 -179.66 35.35 92.93
N PRO A 871 -178.89 34.59 92.14
CA PRO A 871 -177.59 34.04 92.44
C PRO A 871 -176.60 34.29 91.29
N MET A 872 -175.34 33.93 91.57
CA MET A 872 -174.28 33.70 90.59
C MET A 872 -174.80 33.14 89.25
N SER A 873 -174.39 33.76 88.15
CA SER A 873 -173.96 33.00 86.98
C SER A 873 -172.93 33.80 86.19
N SER A 874 -171.74 33.20 86.18
CA SER A 874 -170.75 33.18 85.11
C SER A 874 -171.22 33.64 83.72
N VAL A 875 -170.23 34.15 82.99
CA VAL A 875 -169.95 33.98 81.54
C VAL A 875 -169.89 35.30 80.76
N ASP A 876 -168.72 35.47 80.15
CA ASP A 876 -168.38 36.15 78.89
C ASP A 876 -168.59 37.67 78.69
N SER A 877 -167.44 38.29 78.37
CA SER A 877 -167.16 39.07 77.14
C SER A 877 -167.91 40.36 76.85
N SER A 878 -167.14 41.26 76.21
CA SER A 878 -167.56 42.24 75.20
C SER A 878 -168.33 43.46 75.74
N ASP A 879 -168.07 44.70 75.33
CA ASP A 879 -167.46 45.25 74.12
C ASP A 879 -166.56 46.44 74.52
N GLY A 880 -165.50 46.82 73.80
CA GLY A 880 -165.25 46.64 72.37
C GLY A 880 -164.84 45.27 71.87
#